data_AF-A0A7C2NFD0-F1
#
_entry.id   AF-A0A7C2NFD0-F1
#
_cell.length_a   1.000
_cell.length_b   1.000
_cell.length_c   1.000
_cell.angle_alpha   90.00
_cell.angle_beta   90.00
_cell.angle_gamma   90.00
#
_symmetry.space_group_name_H-M   'P 1'
#
loop_
_entity.id
_entity.type
_entity.pdbx_description
1 polymer ?
#
loop_
_entity_poly.entity_id
_entity_poly.type
_entity_poly.pdbx_seq_one_letter_code
_entity_poly.pdbx_strand_id
1 'polypeptide(L)'
;MGRDTTPRRARPALASLFVALASAAPAPAQAEVVVDSSLAQTAIQVMSGVFLFEFAAPQREQQVPVTSFSSSQLATPPGPHPATASASQTAEVTAGPEGLTASAEGSLFVGVPGVPEPPPSNLFASAQALFALSFHVTERATVSLSAQALGSEASGDAATITCSQLDGSAVERRGTSVALALQLEAGEGCSVSAAVIVERNGNREFLNPGEREGVLRVSVNVSELGPDDGTVFRWVGPAQGAFDEPGHWQNENGGDGVPGFRSFEDADTAIVEGATSLDLDLAGGGLSRARGARGVGATRRTGRLAVRSTQILRPVGGTLILDSLEPGIGARSLEIGGARLLLDQGGVTARHAVVGQGSDGELEVVGPDGFFTTLGRLGVGGDADGHVTVRDGAQATSAETVLGEADGSGFGTAQGAGTLWQTGNLALGFADDAGLSIEGGARVESENAFVDCQISEGPDVPGCAGLDGEERAEAVVTGAGSAPSTWEVGGFLDVGTRGKVTVEGGARLAPSVLRIGSAGGEADCVARRACVEVVDGTLEADGIEVGHAGNGKLRIGPAGRASALVAAVVGNDLTRGEVTVVGPSDEDQLAAPLSIGLELGGRGELLLQSGARVAARGGQVGGPPGSEGVLELQGDPSAPEATVLRVVDGTLEIGPEGESPSDVFAPTGELVLSNAVVVLEDTSLDVNPLGRVSGTGRIDGSGIANSVLNQGVIGCGVQLDAIYVQAPTGVVECPQAAPPAAPQLSPLAATRFARAVRAKRPTPPPPPPGPLVVTGNATLDGTLVLRFLNGFAPSEGDAFDLVDVAGNVTGAFASVVVQGLAPGADFAQDVAGGRITLTSLTDAEPLPVVSVKAQPTLRESRSRKGLKIKVARTGDTSEPLAVQYVVRGAARNGLDYVQLPGVVEIPARKKSAKLALRAFPDGLAEGVETFTLELVPGDGYQTSLFSKVAVAIEDEKPKKRPR
;
A
#
# COMPACT_ATOMS: atom_id res chain seq x y z
N MET A 1 34.76 -48.79 -16.38
CA MET A 1 34.84 -50.13 -15.76
C MET A 1 34.03 -50.08 -14.47
N GLY A 2 32.88 -50.73 -14.27
CA GLY A 2 31.88 -51.37 -15.14
C GLY A 2 30.48 -50.85 -14.70
N ARG A 3 29.59 -50.53 -15.67
CA ARG A 3 28.40 -51.31 -16.12
C ARG A 3 27.27 -51.38 -15.08
N ASP A 4 26.01 -51.05 -15.33
CA ASP A 4 25.18 -50.83 -16.54
C ASP A 4 23.91 -50.02 -16.10
N THR A 5 23.57 -48.86 -16.68
CA THR A 5 22.69 -48.53 -17.84
C THR A 5 21.14 -48.63 -17.69
N THR A 6 20.52 -47.42 -17.70
CA THR A 6 19.29 -46.97 -18.46
C THR A 6 17.85 -47.27 -17.97
N PRO A 7 16.81 -46.47 -18.39
CA PRO A 7 16.76 -45.02 -18.66
C PRO A 7 15.48 -44.26 -18.18
N ARG A 8 15.52 -42.94 -18.37
CA ARG A 8 14.47 -41.89 -18.31
C ARG A 8 13.09 -42.25 -18.92
N ARG A 9 11.99 -41.77 -18.31
CA ARG A 9 11.15 -40.60 -18.71
C ARG A 9 9.74 -40.64 -18.07
N ALA A 10 9.42 -39.68 -17.19
CA ALA A 10 8.23 -38.80 -17.23
C ALA A 10 8.13 -37.90 -15.96
N ARG A 11 8.43 -36.62 -16.20
CA ARG A 11 7.95 -35.31 -15.68
C ARG A 11 6.73 -35.19 -14.72
N PRO A 12 6.47 -34.00 -14.11
CA PRO A 12 6.56 -33.73 -12.65
C PRO A 12 5.28 -33.07 -12.05
N ALA A 13 5.23 -32.78 -10.75
CA ALA A 13 4.65 -31.53 -10.19
C ALA A 13 4.69 -31.46 -8.65
N LEU A 14 5.32 -30.39 -8.17
CA LEU A 14 4.94 -29.45 -7.10
C LEU A 14 3.52 -29.58 -6.49
N ALA A 15 3.43 -29.48 -5.16
CA ALA A 15 3.02 -28.26 -4.43
C ALA A 15 2.35 -28.61 -3.08
N SER A 16 2.75 -27.86 -2.06
CA SER A 16 2.31 -27.88 -0.66
C SER A 16 0.79 -27.76 -0.50
N LEU A 17 0.24 -28.41 0.53
CA LEU A 17 -1.09 -28.06 1.05
C LEU A 17 -1.21 -28.40 2.54
N PHE A 18 -1.20 -27.36 3.37
CA PHE A 18 -1.89 -27.34 4.67
C PHE A 18 -3.39 -27.36 4.39
N VAL A 19 -4.14 -28.32 4.92
CA VAL A 19 -5.61 -28.22 5.06
C VAL A 19 -6.10 -28.94 6.33
N ALA A 20 -6.94 -28.18 7.05
CA ALA A 20 -8.06 -28.54 7.92
C ALA A 20 -7.81 -28.97 9.37
N LEU A 21 -7.89 -27.96 10.25
CA LEU A 21 -9.02 -27.74 11.17
C LEU A 21 -9.77 -28.97 11.71
N ALA A 22 -9.75 -29.10 13.03
CA ALA A 22 -10.96 -29.33 13.81
C ALA A 22 -10.75 -28.80 15.25
N SER A 23 -10.59 -27.48 15.42
CA SER A 23 -11.23 -26.88 16.59
C SER A 23 -12.70 -26.89 16.27
N ALA A 24 -13.45 -27.81 16.88
CA ALA A 24 -14.90 -27.72 16.87
C ALA A 24 -15.26 -26.31 17.34
N ALA A 25 -15.86 -25.51 16.46
CA ALA A 25 -16.61 -24.36 16.89
C ALA A 25 -17.56 -24.82 18.01
N PRO A 26 -17.77 -24.05 19.08
CA PRO A 26 -18.90 -24.35 19.94
C PRO A 26 -20.11 -24.46 19.02
N ALA A 27 -20.82 -25.59 19.10
CA ALA A 27 -22.12 -25.69 18.46
C ALA A 27 -22.91 -24.44 18.87
N PRO A 28 -23.60 -23.77 17.93
CA PRO A 28 -24.47 -22.64 18.28
C PRO A 28 -25.31 -23.10 19.47
N ALA A 29 -25.28 -22.29 20.51
CA ALA A 29 -25.82 -22.70 21.78
C ALA A 29 -27.33 -22.95 21.60
N GLN A 30 -27.92 -23.69 22.53
CA GLN A 30 -29.33 -23.50 22.88
C GLN A 30 -30.38 -24.33 22.08
N ALA A 31 -30.06 -25.58 21.75
CA ALA A 31 -31.10 -26.61 21.55
C ALA A 31 -30.80 -27.85 22.39
N GLU A 32 -31.69 -28.22 23.31
CA GLU A 32 -31.57 -29.48 24.05
C GLU A 32 -32.22 -30.59 23.22
N VAL A 33 -31.35 -31.49 22.74
CA VAL A 33 -31.73 -32.62 21.89
C VAL A 33 -31.92 -33.84 22.76
N VAL A 34 -33.13 -34.38 22.77
CA VAL A 34 -33.49 -35.63 23.44
C VAL A 34 -33.72 -36.70 22.37
N VAL A 35 -32.74 -37.61 22.24
CA VAL A 35 -32.89 -38.78 21.37
C VAL A 35 -33.62 -39.87 22.16
N ASP A 36 -34.91 -40.06 21.90
CA ASP A 36 -35.68 -41.15 22.49
C ASP A 36 -35.63 -42.37 21.56
N SER A 37 -34.79 -43.34 21.90
CA SER A 37 -34.67 -44.62 21.20
C SER A 37 -35.36 -45.77 21.94
N SER A 38 -36.21 -45.46 22.93
CA SER A 38 -36.69 -46.43 23.92
C SER A 38 -37.52 -47.59 23.36
N LEU A 39 -37.92 -47.58 22.09
CA LEU A 39 -38.63 -48.69 21.47
C LEU A 39 -38.20 -48.92 20.00
N ALA A 40 -36.91 -49.20 19.77
CA ALA A 40 -36.48 -49.84 18.53
C ALA A 40 -36.64 -51.37 18.65
N GLN A 41 -37.54 -51.97 17.87
CA GLN A 41 -37.78 -53.41 17.82
C GLN A 41 -37.45 -53.96 16.43
N THR A 42 -36.68 -55.05 16.36
CA THR A 42 -36.41 -55.77 15.10
C THR A 42 -36.84 -57.23 15.24
N ALA A 43 -37.54 -57.77 14.24
CA ALA A 43 -38.12 -59.11 14.29
C ALA A 43 -37.57 -60.01 13.16
N ILE A 44 -36.71 -60.98 13.47
CA ILE A 44 -36.11 -61.89 12.48
C ILE A 44 -36.80 -63.26 12.55
N GLN A 45 -37.31 -63.76 11.42
CA GLN A 45 -37.82 -65.13 11.31
C GLN A 45 -36.81 -66.02 10.60
N VAL A 46 -36.46 -67.15 11.21
CA VAL A 46 -35.57 -68.17 10.61
C VAL A 46 -36.29 -69.52 10.68
N MET A 47 -35.90 -70.53 9.88
CA MET A 47 -36.65 -71.79 9.70
C MET A 47 -37.10 -72.52 10.99
N SER A 48 -36.53 -72.19 12.15
CA SER A 48 -36.83 -72.76 13.47
C SER A 48 -37.57 -71.82 14.46
N GLY A 49 -37.99 -70.60 14.08
CA GLY A 49 -38.80 -69.71 14.94
C GLY A 49 -38.74 -68.21 14.57
N VAL A 50 -39.63 -67.41 15.18
CA VAL A 50 -39.60 -65.93 15.13
C VAL A 50 -38.82 -65.42 16.34
N PHE A 51 -37.84 -64.56 16.12
CA PHE A 51 -37.03 -63.94 17.16
C PHE A 51 -37.27 -62.44 17.16
N LEU A 52 -37.75 -61.93 18.28
CA LEU A 52 -37.92 -60.51 18.52
C LEU A 52 -36.71 -59.99 19.29
N PHE A 53 -36.07 -58.97 18.75
CA PHE A 53 -34.97 -58.25 19.38
C PHE A 53 -35.50 -56.88 19.78
N GLU A 54 -35.55 -56.63 21.08
CA GLU A 54 -35.74 -55.28 21.60
C GLU A 54 -34.36 -54.69 21.85
N PHE A 55 -34.06 -53.59 21.19
CA PHE A 55 -32.85 -52.83 21.43
C PHE A 55 -33.13 -51.82 22.54
N ALA A 56 -32.87 -52.22 23.78
CA ALA A 56 -32.90 -51.29 24.90
C ALA A 56 -31.67 -50.37 24.83
N ALA A 57 -31.88 -49.10 24.47
CA ALA A 57 -30.88 -48.07 24.68
C ALA A 57 -30.75 -47.76 26.19
N PRO A 58 -29.57 -47.31 26.67
CA PRO A 58 -29.44 -46.83 28.04
C PRO A 58 -30.41 -45.68 28.32
N GLN A 59 -30.91 -45.66 29.57
CA GLN A 59 -31.93 -44.75 30.10
C GLN A 59 -31.68 -43.26 29.82
N ARG A 60 -32.77 -42.57 29.44
CA ARG A 60 -33.28 -41.25 29.86
C ARG A 60 -32.28 -40.10 30.06
N GLU A 61 -32.46 -39.04 29.25
CA GLU A 61 -31.90 -37.68 29.41
C GLU A 61 -30.37 -37.60 29.44
N GLN A 62 -29.75 -37.34 28.27
CA GLN A 62 -28.35 -36.92 28.23
C GLN A 62 -28.16 -35.80 27.20
N GLN A 63 -27.81 -34.62 27.70
CA GLN A 63 -27.35 -33.48 26.92
C GLN A 63 -26.06 -33.86 26.20
N VAL A 64 -25.99 -33.57 24.89
CA VAL A 64 -24.82 -33.77 24.01
C VAL A 64 -23.53 -33.31 24.74
N PRO A 65 -22.42 -34.07 24.66
CA PRO A 65 -22.04 -34.86 23.49
C PRO A 65 -22.11 -36.37 23.66
N VAL A 66 -23.06 -36.98 22.94
CA VAL A 66 -22.99 -38.39 22.55
C VAL A 66 -22.47 -38.42 21.11
N THR A 67 -21.28 -38.97 20.88
CA THR A 67 -20.63 -38.95 19.55
C THR A 67 -20.95 -40.16 18.67
N SER A 68 -21.61 -41.20 19.19
CA SER A 68 -22.28 -42.26 18.41
C SER A 68 -22.86 -43.32 19.35
N PHE A 69 -23.89 -44.02 18.89
CA PHE A 69 -24.40 -45.24 19.52
C PHE A 69 -24.44 -46.37 18.51
N SER A 70 -23.96 -47.54 18.92
CA SER A 70 -24.06 -48.77 18.14
C SER A 70 -24.55 -49.89 19.05
N SER A 71 -25.60 -50.60 18.61
CA SER A 71 -26.06 -51.81 19.25
C SER A 71 -26.19 -52.91 18.23
N SER A 72 -25.78 -54.12 18.59
CA SER A 72 -25.95 -55.30 17.76
C SER A 72 -26.43 -56.46 18.62
N GLN A 73 -27.40 -57.21 18.12
CA GLN A 73 -27.89 -58.43 18.75
C GLN A 73 -27.74 -59.58 17.77
N LEU A 74 -27.22 -60.70 18.28
CA LEU A 74 -26.92 -61.90 17.53
C LEU A 74 -27.82 -63.03 18.03
N ALA A 75 -28.50 -63.73 17.13
CA ALA A 75 -29.17 -64.99 17.45
C ALA A 75 -28.52 -66.16 16.71
N THR A 76 -28.36 -67.26 17.43
CA THR A 76 -27.85 -68.53 16.92
C THR A 76 -28.83 -69.63 17.31
N PRO A 77 -29.97 -69.78 16.62
CA PRO A 77 -30.93 -70.83 16.91
C PRO A 77 -30.29 -72.23 16.80
N PRO A 78 -30.52 -73.14 17.76
CA PRO A 78 -29.98 -74.48 17.72
C PRO A 78 -30.70 -75.32 16.66
N GLY A 79 -29.92 -75.95 15.77
CA GLY A 79 -30.41 -76.80 14.69
C GLY A 79 -29.23 -77.44 13.94
N PRO A 80 -29.47 -78.41 13.04
CA PRO A 80 -28.40 -79.17 12.36
C PRO A 80 -27.51 -78.29 11.46
N HIS A 81 -27.99 -77.11 11.08
CA HIS A 81 -27.22 -76.05 10.41
C HIS A 81 -27.50 -74.72 11.11
N PRO A 82 -26.68 -74.29 12.10
CA PRO A 82 -26.93 -73.06 12.83
C PRO A 82 -26.73 -71.86 11.89
N ALA A 83 -27.84 -71.21 11.51
CA ALA A 83 -27.81 -69.91 10.85
C ALA A 83 -27.62 -68.83 11.91
N THR A 84 -26.68 -67.93 11.67
CA THR A 84 -26.42 -66.79 12.55
C THR A 84 -27.10 -65.59 11.96
N ALA A 85 -28.03 -64.97 12.70
CA ALA A 85 -28.65 -63.72 12.30
C ALA A 85 -28.17 -62.61 13.23
N SER A 86 -27.64 -61.52 12.67
CA SER A 86 -27.30 -60.31 13.45
C SER A 86 -28.09 -59.13 12.94
N ALA A 87 -28.78 -58.44 13.83
CA ALA A 87 -29.31 -57.12 13.57
C ALA A 87 -28.44 -56.09 14.30
N SER A 88 -28.01 -55.04 13.60
CA SER A 88 -27.31 -53.91 14.21
C SER A 88 -28.01 -52.60 13.89
N GLN A 89 -28.07 -51.72 14.88
CA GLN A 89 -28.48 -50.35 14.72
C GLN A 89 -27.31 -49.44 15.08
N THR A 90 -26.99 -48.50 14.21
CA THR A 90 -26.07 -47.40 14.52
C THR A 90 -26.81 -46.10 14.38
N ALA A 91 -26.76 -45.28 15.41
CA ALA A 91 -27.19 -43.89 15.37
C ALA A 91 -25.98 -42.99 15.59
N GLU A 92 -25.75 -42.07 14.66
CA GLU A 92 -24.70 -41.06 14.79
C GLU A 92 -25.35 -39.68 14.80
N VAL A 93 -25.02 -38.88 15.83
CA VAL A 93 -25.39 -37.47 15.89
C VAL A 93 -24.10 -36.67 15.77
N THR A 94 -24.01 -35.90 14.69
CA THR A 94 -22.86 -35.03 14.44
C THR A 94 -23.34 -33.58 14.48
N ALA A 95 -22.77 -32.79 15.38
CA ALA A 95 -22.91 -31.35 15.36
C ALA A 95 -21.89 -30.77 14.36
N GLY A 96 -22.37 -30.02 13.37
CA GLY A 96 -21.54 -29.32 12.38
C GLY A 96 -21.89 -27.82 12.31
N PRO A 97 -21.14 -27.03 11.53
CA PRO A 97 -21.36 -25.59 11.38
C PRO A 97 -22.71 -25.24 10.72
N GLU A 98 -23.36 -26.19 10.05
CA GLU A 98 -24.69 -26.06 9.44
C GLU A 98 -25.78 -26.79 10.25
N GLY A 99 -25.58 -26.98 11.56
CA GLY A 99 -26.57 -27.58 12.47
C GLY A 99 -26.34 -29.07 12.80
N LEU A 100 -27.39 -29.74 13.27
CA LEU A 100 -27.36 -31.10 13.79
C LEU A 100 -27.75 -32.12 12.72
N THR A 101 -26.90 -33.10 12.47
CA THR A 101 -27.24 -34.22 11.60
C THR A 101 -27.36 -35.50 12.42
N ALA A 102 -28.48 -36.21 12.27
CA ALA A 102 -28.72 -37.49 12.91
C ALA A 102 -28.96 -38.55 11.83
N SER A 103 -28.15 -39.60 11.82
CA SER A 103 -28.35 -40.72 10.90
C SER A 103 -28.57 -42.00 11.67
N ALA A 104 -29.50 -42.83 11.20
CA ALA A 104 -29.76 -44.14 11.74
C ALA A 104 -29.65 -45.18 10.61
N GLU A 105 -28.83 -46.19 10.82
CA GLU A 105 -28.62 -47.29 9.87
C GLU A 105 -28.97 -48.61 10.56
N GLY A 106 -29.80 -49.41 9.89
CA GLY A 106 -30.14 -50.76 10.31
C GLY A 106 -29.50 -51.77 9.35
N SER A 107 -28.78 -52.75 9.89
CA SER A 107 -28.24 -53.86 9.10
C SER A 107 -28.70 -55.23 9.64
N LEU A 108 -28.88 -56.20 8.76
CA LEU A 108 -29.32 -57.57 8.97
C LEU A 108 -28.42 -58.54 8.21
N PHE A 109 -27.52 -59.21 8.94
CA PHE A 109 -26.68 -60.26 8.38
C PHE A 109 -27.27 -61.64 8.70
N VAL A 110 -27.33 -62.53 7.71
CA VAL A 110 -27.71 -63.94 7.90
C VAL A 110 -26.65 -64.85 7.27
N GLY A 111 -25.91 -65.61 8.08
CA GLY A 111 -24.80 -66.46 7.61
C GLY A 111 -24.71 -67.83 8.29
N VAL A 112 -24.26 -68.85 7.54
CA VAL A 112 -23.96 -70.20 8.06
C VAL A 112 -22.44 -70.43 7.95
N PRO A 113 -21.69 -70.55 9.06
CA PRO A 113 -20.24 -70.71 8.98
C PRO A 113 -19.84 -72.05 8.32
N GLY A 114 -19.07 -71.98 7.24
CA GLY A 114 -18.32 -73.13 6.71
C GLY A 114 -19.02 -74.04 5.68
N VAL A 115 -20.15 -73.62 5.11
CA VAL A 115 -20.79 -74.37 4.01
C VAL A 115 -20.73 -73.53 2.72
N PRO A 116 -20.03 -73.97 1.66
CA PRO A 116 -19.89 -73.19 0.43
C PRO A 116 -21.22 -72.93 -0.30
N GLU A 117 -22.21 -73.81 -0.13
CA GLU A 117 -23.59 -73.64 -0.63
C GLU A 117 -24.58 -74.42 0.27
N PRO A 118 -25.34 -73.78 1.17
CA PRO A 118 -26.48 -74.44 1.82
C PRO A 118 -27.67 -74.55 0.83
N PRO A 119 -28.55 -75.57 0.99
CA PRO A 119 -29.60 -75.85 0.03
C PRO A 119 -30.67 -74.74 -0.06
N PRO A 120 -31.30 -74.57 -1.24
CA PRO A 120 -32.20 -73.45 -1.53
C PRO A 120 -33.60 -73.69 -0.95
N SER A 121 -33.88 -73.21 0.27
CA SER A 121 -35.26 -73.17 0.76
C SER A 121 -35.50 -72.04 1.77
N ASN A 122 -36.21 -71.01 1.29
CA ASN A 122 -37.09 -70.03 1.96
C ASN A 122 -36.65 -69.51 3.34
N LEU A 123 -35.76 -68.53 3.34
CA LEU A 123 -35.53 -67.62 4.46
C LEU A 123 -36.38 -66.35 4.25
N PHE A 124 -37.18 -65.97 5.25
CA PHE A 124 -37.96 -64.73 5.30
C PHE A 124 -37.39 -63.88 6.42
N ALA A 125 -36.66 -62.82 6.09
CA ALA A 125 -36.06 -61.95 7.08
C ALA A 125 -36.57 -60.52 6.87
N SER A 126 -37.15 -59.94 7.91
CA SER A 126 -37.58 -58.54 7.94
C SER A 126 -36.84 -57.83 9.06
N ALA A 127 -36.23 -56.67 8.83
CA ALA A 127 -35.71 -55.83 9.90
C ALA A 127 -36.43 -54.50 9.90
N GLN A 128 -36.99 -54.10 11.06
CA GLN A 128 -37.56 -52.78 11.26
C GLN A 128 -36.66 -52.01 12.23
N ALA A 129 -36.29 -50.79 11.86
CA ALA A 129 -35.57 -49.86 12.73
C ALA A 129 -36.46 -48.62 12.94
N LEU A 130 -36.85 -48.38 14.19
CA LEU A 130 -37.59 -47.19 14.60
C LEU A 130 -36.61 -46.20 15.23
N PHE A 131 -36.66 -44.95 14.78
CA PHE A 131 -35.84 -43.86 15.30
C PHE A 131 -36.73 -42.66 15.58
N ALA A 132 -36.62 -42.11 16.80
CA ALA A 132 -37.25 -40.84 17.15
C ALA A 132 -36.22 -39.83 17.68
N LEU A 133 -36.31 -38.61 17.16
CA LEU A 133 -35.52 -37.47 17.58
C LEU A 133 -36.47 -36.38 18.06
N SER A 134 -36.32 -35.93 19.31
CA SER A 134 -37.02 -34.74 19.77
C SER A 134 -36.01 -33.68 20.20
N PHE A 135 -36.32 -32.42 19.97
CA PHE A 135 -35.53 -31.31 20.48
C PHE A 135 -36.43 -30.13 20.78
N HIS A 136 -35.96 -29.27 21.67
CA HIS A 136 -36.53 -27.94 21.87
C HIS A 136 -35.44 -26.89 21.70
N VAL A 137 -35.85 -25.71 21.29
CA VAL A 137 -34.96 -24.54 21.21
C VAL A 137 -35.07 -23.75 22.51
N THR A 138 -33.96 -23.30 23.08
CA THR A 138 -33.98 -22.47 24.30
C THR A 138 -33.97 -20.96 23.96
N GLU A 139 -33.75 -20.60 22.70
CA GLU A 139 -33.89 -19.26 22.10
C GLU A 139 -34.63 -19.31 20.74
N ARG A 140 -35.04 -18.17 20.19
CA ARG A 140 -35.72 -18.09 18.88
C ARG A 140 -34.80 -18.59 17.76
N ALA A 141 -35.32 -19.45 16.88
CA ALA A 141 -34.53 -19.98 15.77
C ALA A 141 -35.36 -20.27 14.52
N THR A 142 -34.71 -20.21 13.36
CA THR A 142 -35.25 -20.83 12.15
C THR A 142 -34.80 -22.28 12.11
N VAL A 143 -35.76 -23.18 11.99
CA VAL A 143 -35.52 -24.62 12.00
C VAL A 143 -35.93 -25.20 10.67
N SER A 144 -34.96 -25.83 10.01
CA SER A 144 -35.20 -26.63 8.81
C SER A 144 -34.90 -28.10 9.10
N LEU A 145 -35.92 -28.94 8.89
CA LEU A 145 -35.86 -30.37 9.09
C LEU A 145 -36.03 -31.08 7.76
N SER A 146 -35.24 -32.12 7.54
CA SER A 146 -35.47 -33.08 6.47
C SER A 146 -35.24 -34.49 6.98
N ALA A 147 -36.11 -35.41 6.59
CA ALA A 147 -35.98 -36.83 6.86
C ALA A 147 -36.16 -37.60 5.56
N GLN A 148 -35.21 -38.47 5.24
CA GLN A 148 -35.19 -39.25 4.02
C GLN A 148 -34.81 -40.70 4.30
N ALA A 149 -35.66 -41.64 3.88
CA ALA A 149 -35.35 -43.06 3.88
C ALA A 149 -34.73 -43.46 2.54
N LEU A 150 -33.59 -44.16 2.57
CA LEU A 150 -32.80 -44.57 1.40
C LEU A 150 -32.58 -46.10 1.42
N GLY A 151 -32.84 -46.79 0.31
CA GLY A 151 -32.66 -48.25 0.18
C GLY A 151 -33.69 -48.88 -0.77
N SER A 152 -33.42 -50.08 -1.28
CA SER A 152 -34.18 -50.67 -2.40
C SER A 152 -35.56 -51.26 -2.06
N GLU A 153 -35.96 -51.35 -0.78
CA GLU A 153 -37.28 -51.90 -0.36
C GLU A 153 -37.95 -51.11 0.79
N ALA A 154 -37.91 -49.77 0.80
CA ALA A 154 -38.74 -48.97 1.71
C ALA A 154 -40.16 -48.81 1.14
N SER A 155 -41.19 -49.42 1.74
CA SER A 155 -42.59 -49.25 1.32
C SER A 155 -43.47 -48.70 2.46
N GLY A 156 -44.17 -47.58 2.24
CA GLY A 156 -45.07 -46.91 3.21
C GLY A 156 -44.55 -45.57 3.76
N ASP A 157 -45.36 -44.89 4.60
CA ASP A 157 -45.06 -43.60 5.29
C ASP A 157 -43.86 -43.73 6.25
N ALA A 158 -42.66 -43.87 5.69
CA ALA A 158 -41.45 -44.26 6.43
C ALA A 158 -40.93 -43.16 7.38
N ALA A 159 -41.26 -41.88 7.18
CA ALA A 159 -40.87 -40.79 8.07
C ALA A 159 -42.03 -39.83 8.34
N THR A 160 -42.17 -39.41 9.60
CA THR A 160 -43.15 -38.46 10.11
C THR A 160 -42.46 -37.36 10.92
N ILE A 161 -42.77 -36.10 10.63
CA ILE A 161 -42.31 -34.92 11.40
C ILE A 161 -43.54 -34.28 12.03
N THR A 162 -43.48 -34.02 13.34
CA THR A 162 -44.54 -33.35 14.11
C THR A 162 -43.93 -32.29 15.02
N CYS A 163 -44.30 -31.03 14.82
CA CYS A 163 -43.86 -29.90 15.66
C CYS A 163 -45.03 -29.30 16.42
N SER A 164 -44.80 -28.95 17.68
CA SER A 164 -45.79 -28.28 18.54
C SER A 164 -45.47 -26.80 18.67
N GLN A 165 -46.46 -25.93 18.43
CA GLN A 165 -46.36 -24.48 18.62
C GLN A 165 -47.08 -24.06 19.92
N LEU A 166 -46.68 -22.92 20.52
CA LEU A 166 -47.20 -22.37 21.79
C LEU A 166 -48.69 -22.07 21.76
N ASP A 167 -49.26 -21.82 20.57
CA ASP A 167 -50.68 -21.60 20.36
C ASP A 167 -51.52 -22.90 20.40
N GLY A 168 -50.87 -24.06 20.54
CA GLY A 168 -51.48 -25.39 20.59
C GLY A 168 -51.77 -26.01 19.22
N SER A 169 -51.37 -25.36 18.13
CA SER A 169 -51.44 -25.95 16.79
C SER A 169 -50.25 -26.88 16.52
N ALA A 170 -50.49 -28.00 15.82
CA ALA A 170 -49.46 -28.97 15.46
C ALA A 170 -49.34 -29.07 13.94
N VAL A 171 -48.11 -28.98 13.44
CA VAL A 171 -47.81 -29.16 12.01
C VAL A 171 -47.22 -30.55 11.81
N GLU A 172 -47.89 -31.37 10.99
CA GLU A 172 -47.51 -32.75 10.74
C GLU A 172 -47.29 -33.03 9.24
N ARG A 173 -46.19 -33.72 8.89
CA ARG A 173 -45.93 -34.21 7.53
C ARG A 173 -45.41 -35.65 7.53
N ARG A 174 -45.87 -36.47 6.56
CA ARG A 174 -45.53 -37.90 6.42
C ARG A 174 -45.14 -38.28 4.98
N GLY A 175 -44.22 -39.24 4.83
CA GLY A 175 -43.79 -39.77 3.53
C GLY A 175 -42.40 -40.42 3.56
N THR A 176 -41.89 -40.87 2.41
CA THR A 176 -40.54 -41.49 2.29
C THR A 176 -39.39 -40.48 2.23
N SER A 177 -39.70 -39.24 1.87
CA SER A 177 -38.84 -38.07 1.98
C SER A 177 -39.70 -36.89 2.38
N VAL A 178 -39.49 -36.32 3.56
CA VAL A 178 -40.26 -35.20 4.09
C VAL A 178 -39.33 -34.08 4.54
N ALA A 179 -39.74 -32.85 4.29
CA ALA A 179 -39.04 -31.67 4.75
C ALA A 179 -40.02 -30.65 5.31
N LEU A 180 -39.57 -29.90 6.32
CA LEU A 180 -40.35 -28.89 7.00
C LEU A 180 -39.41 -27.72 7.36
N ALA A 181 -39.83 -26.50 7.09
CA ALA A 181 -39.12 -25.29 7.49
C ALA A 181 -40.09 -24.38 8.24
N LEU A 182 -39.70 -23.96 9.43
CA LEU A 182 -40.55 -23.19 10.34
C LEU A 182 -39.68 -22.36 11.29
N GLN A 183 -40.26 -21.32 11.87
CA GLN A 183 -39.67 -20.56 12.97
C GLN A 183 -40.24 -21.07 14.28
N LEU A 184 -39.36 -21.29 15.27
CA LEU A 184 -39.72 -21.74 16.61
C LEU A 184 -39.33 -20.70 17.65
N GLU A 185 -40.23 -20.50 18.60
CA GLU A 185 -40.04 -19.63 19.76
C GLU A 185 -39.25 -20.34 20.88
N ALA A 186 -38.66 -19.56 21.80
CA ALA A 186 -37.96 -20.11 22.94
C ALA A 186 -38.87 -21.03 23.79
N GLY A 187 -38.44 -22.28 24.00
CA GLY A 187 -39.19 -23.32 24.72
C GLY A 187 -40.09 -24.19 23.85
N GLU A 188 -40.23 -23.90 22.54
CA GLU A 188 -40.94 -24.77 21.59
C GLU A 188 -40.08 -25.93 21.09
N GLY A 189 -40.72 -26.99 20.60
CA GLY A 189 -40.02 -28.21 20.20
C GLY A 189 -40.66 -28.99 19.05
N CYS A 190 -39.82 -29.79 18.41
CA CYS A 190 -40.20 -30.69 17.32
C CYS A 190 -39.83 -32.13 17.66
N SER A 191 -40.63 -33.06 17.16
CA SER A 191 -40.37 -34.49 17.19
C SER A 191 -40.38 -35.07 15.78
N VAL A 192 -39.40 -35.90 15.46
CA VAL A 192 -39.28 -36.63 14.20
C VAL A 192 -39.31 -38.11 14.55
N SER A 193 -40.17 -38.89 13.90
CA SER A 193 -40.23 -40.34 14.05
C SER A 193 -40.23 -41.01 12.68
N ALA A 194 -39.47 -42.10 12.54
CA ALA A 194 -39.35 -42.79 11.27
C ALA A 194 -39.12 -44.30 11.46
N ALA A 195 -39.64 -45.09 10.52
CA ALA A 195 -39.56 -46.53 10.47
C ALA A 195 -38.92 -46.94 9.13
N VAL A 196 -37.76 -47.61 9.19
CA VAL A 196 -37.16 -48.26 8.01
C VAL A 196 -37.42 -49.75 8.10
N ILE A 197 -38.08 -50.30 7.09
CA ILE A 197 -38.37 -51.72 6.96
C ILE A 197 -37.47 -52.28 5.84
N VAL A 198 -36.69 -53.30 6.14
CA VAL A 198 -35.93 -54.09 5.16
C VAL A 198 -36.61 -55.45 5.08
N GLU A 199 -37.26 -55.77 3.96
CA GLU A 199 -37.80 -57.11 3.68
C GLU A 199 -36.91 -57.80 2.64
N ARG A 200 -36.84 -59.14 2.64
CA ARG A 200 -36.31 -59.87 1.48
C ARG A 200 -36.90 -61.26 1.36
N ASN A 201 -37.43 -61.56 0.18
CA ASN A 201 -38.02 -62.86 -0.17
C ASN A 201 -37.32 -63.45 -1.40
N GLY A 202 -36.55 -64.53 -1.25
CA GLY A 202 -36.09 -65.27 -2.44
C GLY A 202 -34.83 -66.13 -2.31
N ASN A 203 -34.68 -67.04 -3.28
CA ASN A 203 -33.79 -68.21 -3.28
C ASN A 203 -32.48 -67.98 -4.10
N ARG A 204 -31.77 -66.84 -3.92
CA ARG A 204 -30.45 -66.59 -4.56
C ARG A 204 -29.46 -65.79 -3.69
N GLU A 205 -28.22 -66.27 -3.73
CA GLU A 205 -26.90 -65.75 -3.27
C GLU A 205 -26.83 -64.80 -2.06
N PHE A 206 -26.10 -65.26 -1.04
CA PHE A 206 -25.71 -64.57 0.18
C PHE A 206 -25.07 -63.20 -0.11
N LEU A 207 -25.37 -62.19 0.71
CA LEU A 207 -24.65 -60.92 0.66
C LEU A 207 -23.17 -61.18 0.99
N ASN A 208 -22.26 -60.65 0.17
CA ASN A 208 -20.85 -60.60 0.54
C ASN A 208 -20.70 -59.70 1.79
N PRO A 209 -19.69 -59.92 2.65
CA PRO A 209 -19.43 -59.05 3.79
C PRO A 209 -19.32 -57.58 3.35
N GLY A 210 -20.29 -56.75 3.72
CA GLY A 210 -20.27 -55.29 3.48
C GLY A 210 -21.26 -54.71 2.44
N GLU A 211 -22.23 -55.47 1.93
CA GLU A 211 -23.31 -54.91 1.09
C GLU A 211 -24.37 -54.21 1.97
N ARG A 212 -24.61 -52.90 1.78
CA ARG A 212 -25.30 -52.01 2.74
C ARG A 212 -26.83 -52.01 2.62
N GLU A 213 -27.48 -51.96 3.77
CA GLU A 213 -28.93 -52.01 4.00
C GLU A 213 -29.54 -50.63 4.31
N GLY A 214 -30.87 -50.55 4.42
CA GLY A 214 -31.64 -49.30 4.43
C GLY A 214 -31.14 -48.25 5.43
N VAL A 215 -30.94 -47.03 4.94
CA VAL A 215 -30.40 -45.89 5.70
C VAL A 215 -31.49 -44.83 5.88
N LEU A 216 -31.74 -44.40 7.11
CA LEU A 216 -32.49 -43.18 7.38
C LEU A 216 -31.52 -42.04 7.66
N ARG A 217 -31.66 -40.95 6.91
CA ARG A 217 -30.95 -39.69 7.20
C ARG A 217 -31.96 -38.64 7.66
N VAL A 218 -31.68 -38.06 8.83
CA VAL A 218 -32.40 -36.91 9.35
C VAL A 218 -31.41 -35.76 9.51
N SER A 219 -31.67 -34.66 8.82
CA SER A 219 -30.91 -33.43 8.99
C SER A 219 -31.78 -32.39 9.66
N VAL A 220 -31.28 -31.81 10.76
CA VAL A 220 -31.91 -30.72 11.50
C VAL A 220 -30.94 -29.54 11.50
N ASN A 221 -31.18 -28.56 10.65
CA ASN A 221 -30.41 -27.33 10.69
C ASN A 221 -31.17 -26.31 11.54
N VAL A 222 -30.54 -25.92 12.65
CA VAL A 222 -31.00 -24.86 13.54
C VAL A 222 -30.04 -23.70 13.33
N SER A 223 -30.55 -22.64 12.70
CA SER A 223 -29.84 -21.37 12.61
C SER A 223 -30.46 -20.42 13.63
N GLU A 224 -29.64 -19.95 14.57
CA GLU A 224 -30.03 -18.85 15.46
C GLU A 224 -30.59 -17.71 14.59
N LEU A 225 -31.77 -17.23 14.95
CA LEU A 225 -32.11 -15.86 14.61
C LEU A 225 -31.30 -15.04 15.61
N GLY A 226 -30.31 -14.27 15.14
CA GLY A 226 -29.63 -13.30 15.97
C GLY A 226 -30.66 -12.40 16.70
N PRO A 227 -30.29 -11.79 17.83
CA PRO A 227 -31.23 -11.05 18.67
C PRO A 227 -32.07 -10.08 17.83
N ASP A 228 -33.40 -10.19 17.95
CA ASP A 228 -34.34 -9.28 17.31
C ASP A 228 -33.98 -7.84 17.71
N ASP A 229 -33.77 -7.03 16.68
CA ASP A 229 -33.41 -5.62 16.72
C ASP A 229 -34.35 -4.83 17.66
N GLY A 230 -33.81 -3.88 18.41
CA GLY A 230 -34.66 -2.88 19.05
C GLY A 230 -35.64 -2.28 18.04
N THR A 231 -36.79 -1.81 18.50
CA THR A 231 -37.91 -1.45 17.61
C THR A 231 -37.50 -0.33 16.65
N VAL A 232 -37.91 -0.44 15.38
CA VAL A 232 -37.70 0.62 14.39
C VAL A 232 -38.82 1.65 14.50
N PHE A 233 -38.47 2.91 14.75
CA PHE A 233 -39.38 4.05 14.80
C PHE A 233 -39.10 5.03 13.65
N ARG A 234 -40.15 5.41 12.92
CA ARG A 234 -40.10 6.41 11.84
C ARG A 234 -40.70 7.72 12.31
N TRP A 235 -40.04 8.83 12.01
CA TRP A 235 -40.56 10.17 12.30
C TRP A 235 -41.80 10.46 11.45
N VAL A 236 -42.93 10.70 12.12
CA VAL A 236 -44.21 11.14 11.52
C VAL A 236 -44.67 12.49 12.07
N GLY A 237 -43.88 13.09 12.97
CA GLY A 237 -44.14 14.37 13.59
C GLY A 237 -44.01 15.57 12.64
N PRO A 238 -44.38 16.77 13.11
CA PRO A 238 -44.25 18.00 12.34
C PRO A 238 -42.77 18.37 12.09
N ALA A 239 -42.53 19.32 11.18
CA ALA A 239 -41.20 19.88 10.87
C ALA A 239 -40.50 20.56 12.07
N GLN A 240 -41.25 20.86 13.13
CA GLN A 240 -40.73 21.31 14.42
C GLN A 240 -41.43 20.53 15.51
N GLY A 241 -40.78 19.48 16.03
CA GLY A 241 -41.41 18.55 16.95
C GLY A 241 -40.45 18.09 18.04
N ALA A 242 -41.00 17.80 19.22
CA ALA A 242 -40.27 17.22 20.34
C ALA A 242 -39.89 15.75 20.05
N PHE A 243 -38.65 15.38 20.34
CA PHE A 243 -38.15 14.01 20.20
C PHE A 243 -38.89 13.03 21.10
N ASP A 244 -39.28 13.45 22.31
CA ASP A 244 -39.88 12.59 23.34
C ASP A 244 -41.41 12.60 23.34
N GLU A 245 -42.04 13.12 22.29
CA GLU A 245 -43.48 13.02 22.09
C GLU A 245 -43.80 11.68 21.40
N PRO A 246 -44.53 10.75 22.06
CA PRO A 246 -44.80 9.42 21.50
C PRO A 246 -45.50 9.46 20.13
N GLY A 247 -46.40 10.42 19.92
CA GLY A 247 -47.15 10.56 18.67
C GLY A 247 -46.35 11.12 17.48
N HIS A 248 -45.08 11.50 17.67
CA HIS A 248 -44.20 11.93 16.59
C HIS A 248 -43.42 10.78 15.94
N TRP A 249 -43.52 9.58 16.51
CA TRP A 249 -42.76 8.41 16.10
C TRP A 249 -43.71 7.24 15.94
N GLN A 250 -43.66 6.60 14.78
CA GLN A 250 -44.45 5.42 14.48
C GLN A 250 -43.53 4.22 14.38
N ASN A 251 -43.80 3.18 15.17
CA ASN A 251 -43.07 1.93 15.07
C ASN A 251 -43.46 1.14 13.81
N GLU A 252 -42.69 0.12 13.47
CA GLU A 252 -42.93 -0.78 12.34
C GLU A 252 -44.31 -1.46 12.35
N ASN A 253 -44.94 -1.59 13.52
CA ASN A 253 -46.27 -2.17 13.70
C ASN A 253 -47.40 -1.11 13.65
N GLY A 254 -47.07 0.15 13.36
CA GLY A 254 -48.02 1.27 13.24
C GLY A 254 -48.43 1.91 14.57
N GLY A 255 -47.84 1.52 15.70
CA GLY A 255 -48.09 2.09 17.02
C GLY A 255 -47.18 3.27 17.36
N ASP A 256 -47.67 4.14 18.24
CA ASP A 256 -46.92 5.31 18.75
C ASP A 256 -45.90 4.90 19.82
N GLY A 257 -44.76 5.58 19.89
CA GLY A 257 -43.75 5.36 20.93
C GLY A 257 -42.44 6.07 20.65
N VAL A 258 -41.64 6.35 21.68
CA VAL A 258 -40.38 7.10 21.53
C VAL A 258 -39.21 6.12 21.38
N PRO A 259 -38.37 6.22 20.33
CA PRO A 259 -37.15 5.42 20.23
C PRO A 259 -36.22 5.68 21.41
N GLY A 260 -35.85 4.60 22.10
CA GLY A 260 -35.06 4.64 23.31
C GLY A 260 -33.84 3.71 23.26
N PHE A 261 -33.03 3.83 24.31
CA PHE A 261 -31.92 2.92 24.58
C PHE A 261 -32.10 2.34 25.98
N ARG A 262 -32.20 1.02 26.09
CA ARG A 262 -32.33 0.32 27.38
C ARG A 262 -31.08 -0.50 27.69
N SER A 263 -30.62 -1.26 26.71
CA SER A 263 -29.38 -2.05 26.76
C SER A 263 -28.76 -2.14 25.36
N PHE A 264 -27.58 -2.75 25.23
CA PHE A 264 -26.97 -2.98 23.91
C PHE A 264 -27.76 -3.96 23.04
N GLU A 265 -28.54 -4.84 23.66
CA GLU A 265 -29.40 -5.86 23.03
C GLU A 265 -30.83 -5.36 22.80
N ASP A 266 -31.21 -4.22 23.41
CA ASP A 266 -32.54 -3.59 23.38
C ASP A 266 -32.38 -2.09 23.13
N ALA A 267 -31.96 -1.78 21.90
CA ALA A 267 -31.62 -0.43 21.45
C ALA A 267 -32.37 -0.10 20.15
N ASP A 268 -33.30 0.84 20.23
CA ASP A 268 -34.21 1.16 19.12
C ASP A 268 -33.49 1.88 17.96
N THR A 269 -34.05 1.75 16.74
CA THR A 269 -33.60 2.50 15.57
C THR A 269 -34.56 3.65 15.26
N ALA A 270 -34.06 4.88 15.29
CA ALA A 270 -34.79 6.06 14.85
C ALA A 270 -34.50 6.34 13.36
N ILE A 271 -35.55 6.46 12.54
CA ILE A 271 -35.45 6.81 11.12
C ILE A 271 -36.15 8.15 10.88
N VAL A 272 -35.44 9.09 10.28
CA VAL A 272 -35.98 10.37 9.83
C VAL A 272 -35.97 10.40 8.31
N GLU A 273 -37.15 10.47 7.68
CA GLU A 273 -37.29 10.50 6.23
C GLU A 273 -38.47 11.35 5.73
N GLY A 274 -38.37 11.86 4.49
CA GLY A 274 -39.50 12.49 3.77
C GLY A 274 -39.83 13.95 4.15
N ALA A 275 -39.06 14.59 5.02
CA ALA A 275 -39.26 16.00 5.42
C ALA A 275 -38.44 16.97 4.55
N THR A 276 -38.99 18.16 4.24
CA THR A 276 -38.21 19.20 3.54
C THR A 276 -37.17 19.84 4.47
N SER A 277 -37.43 19.99 5.77
CA SER A 277 -36.46 20.37 6.80
C SER A 277 -37.09 20.06 8.17
N LEU A 278 -36.30 19.56 9.13
CA LEU A 278 -36.78 19.15 10.46
C LEU A 278 -35.88 19.74 11.56
N ASP A 279 -36.46 20.57 12.44
CA ASP A 279 -35.87 20.91 13.73
C ASP A 279 -36.36 19.92 14.79
N LEU A 280 -35.46 19.05 15.26
CA LEU A 280 -35.77 18.02 16.25
C LEU A 280 -35.49 18.56 17.66
N ASP A 281 -36.56 18.95 18.38
CA ASP A 281 -36.47 19.50 19.72
C ASP A 281 -36.18 18.40 20.76
N LEU A 282 -34.94 18.36 21.25
CA LEU A 282 -34.52 17.39 22.26
C LEU A 282 -35.00 17.78 23.67
N ALA A 283 -35.35 19.04 23.91
CA ALA A 283 -35.73 19.55 25.23
C ALA A 283 -37.20 19.28 25.61
N GLY A 284 -38.06 18.93 24.64
CA GLY A 284 -39.45 18.54 24.88
C GLY A 284 -40.39 19.67 25.34
N GLY A 285 -40.02 20.94 25.08
CA GLY A 285 -40.71 22.11 25.65
C GLY A 285 -41.22 23.14 24.64
N GLY A 286 -41.01 22.90 23.34
CA GLY A 286 -41.28 23.88 22.29
C GLY A 286 -40.19 24.94 22.20
N LEU A 287 -39.83 25.33 20.98
CA LEU A 287 -38.70 26.21 20.61
C LEU A 287 -38.71 27.63 21.24
N SER A 288 -39.72 27.96 22.06
CA SER A 288 -39.91 29.26 22.71
C SER A 288 -38.90 29.58 23.82
N ARG A 289 -38.14 28.61 24.34
CA ARG A 289 -37.21 28.83 25.48
C ARG A 289 -35.72 28.73 25.15
N ALA A 290 -35.35 28.44 23.89
CA ALA A 290 -33.95 28.21 23.47
C ALA A 290 -33.08 29.48 23.32
N ARG A 291 -33.48 30.63 23.88
CA ARG A 291 -32.64 31.84 23.94
C ARG A 291 -32.31 32.18 25.39
N GLY A 292 -31.31 31.50 25.94
CA GLY A 292 -30.60 31.98 27.12
C GLY A 292 -30.43 30.95 28.22
N ALA A 293 -29.31 30.22 28.17
CA ALA A 293 -28.38 30.03 29.29
C ALA A 293 -27.40 28.90 28.92
N ARG A 294 -26.10 29.16 29.07
CA ARG A 294 -25.08 28.11 29.09
C ARG A 294 -25.43 27.08 30.18
N GLY A 295 -25.48 25.80 29.82
CA GLY A 295 -25.42 24.70 30.78
C GLY A 295 -26.54 23.66 30.67
N VAL A 296 -26.21 22.51 30.09
CA VAL A 296 -26.95 21.23 30.06
C VAL A 296 -28.26 21.25 29.27
N GLY A 297 -28.16 21.14 27.94
CA GLY A 297 -29.30 20.76 27.10
C GLY A 297 -29.77 19.33 27.41
N ALA A 298 -30.98 18.98 26.96
CA ALA A 298 -31.54 17.66 27.23
C ALA A 298 -30.73 16.55 26.54
N THR A 299 -30.39 15.49 27.27
CA THR A 299 -29.76 14.31 26.68
C THR A 299 -30.84 13.31 26.28
N ARG A 300 -30.89 12.95 25.00
CA ARG A 300 -31.70 11.84 24.49
C ARG A 300 -30.80 10.72 24.06
N ARG A 301 -31.24 9.48 24.27
CA ARG A 301 -30.46 8.28 23.99
C ARG A 301 -31.31 7.29 23.21
N THR A 302 -30.78 6.81 22.09
CA THR A 302 -31.38 5.73 21.29
C THR A 302 -30.26 4.81 20.79
N GLY A 303 -30.62 3.69 20.17
CA GLY A 303 -29.64 2.80 19.55
C GLY A 303 -28.99 3.43 18.32
N ARG A 304 -29.79 3.61 17.27
CA ARG A 304 -29.32 4.08 15.95
C ARG A 304 -30.15 5.26 15.47
N LEU A 305 -29.53 6.13 14.69
CA LEU A 305 -30.21 7.16 13.89
C LEU A 305 -29.84 6.99 12.42
N ALA A 306 -30.86 6.82 11.58
CA ALA A 306 -30.71 6.87 10.12
C ALA A 306 -31.46 8.09 9.56
N VAL A 307 -30.75 8.97 8.87
CA VAL A 307 -31.28 10.17 8.24
C VAL A 307 -31.32 9.94 6.73
N ARG A 308 -32.52 9.93 6.15
CA ARG A 308 -32.76 9.59 4.75
C ARG A 308 -33.61 10.65 4.06
N SER A 309 -33.28 11.03 2.82
CA SER A 309 -34.15 11.84 1.95
C SER A 309 -34.77 13.09 2.61
N THR A 310 -34.03 13.76 3.50
CA THR A 310 -34.47 14.91 4.29
C THR A 310 -33.58 16.09 3.95
N GLN A 311 -34.07 17.28 3.55
CA GLN A 311 -33.10 18.30 3.08
C GLN A 311 -32.19 18.80 4.21
N ILE A 312 -32.71 18.98 5.44
CA ILE A 312 -31.93 19.36 6.62
C ILE A 312 -32.55 18.73 7.86
N LEU A 313 -31.78 17.97 8.65
CA LEU A 313 -32.11 17.58 10.01
C LEU A 313 -31.26 18.41 10.98
N ARG A 314 -31.91 19.06 11.94
CA ARG A 314 -31.25 19.91 12.93
C ARG A 314 -31.71 19.57 14.35
N PRO A 315 -30.93 18.80 15.12
CA PRO A 315 -31.18 18.60 16.54
C PRO A 315 -30.97 19.90 17.32
N VAL A 316 -31.94 20.30 18.14
CA VAL A 316 -31.88 21.55 18.92
C VAL A 316 -32.14 21.31 20.39
N GLY A 317 -31.50 22.11 21.24
CA GLY A 317 -31.79 22.16 22.68
C GLY A 317 -31.22 21.01 23.51
N GLY A 318 -30.26 20.24 22.95
CA GLY A 318 -29.76 19.05 23.63
C GLY A 318 -28.64 18.29 22.92
N THR A 319 -28.36 17.09 23.44
CA THR A 319 -27.41 16.13 22.89
C THR A 319 -28.13 14.83 22.60
N LEU A 320 -27.90 14.27 21.41
CA LEU A 320 -28.36 12.93 21.06
C LEU A 320 -27.20 11.94 21.18
N ILE A 321 -27.38 10.90 21.98
CA ILE A 321 -26.42 9.82 22.18
C ILE A 321 -26.93 8.56 21.48
N LEU A 322 -26.11 8.01 20.59
CA LEU A 322 -26.37 6.84 19.75
C LEU A 322 -25.43 5.72 20.19
N ASP A 323 -25.99 4.73 20.89
CA ASP A 323 -25.20 3.78 21.70
C ASP A 323 -25.33 2.31 21.27
N SER A 324 -25.90 2.03 20.10
CA SER A 324 -26.10 0.67 19.59
C SER A 324 -24.78 -0.10 19.34
N LEU A 325 -24.74 -1.34 19.88
CA LEU A 325 -23.85 -2.49 19.62
C LEU A 325 -22.43 -2.53 20.23
N GLU A 326 -22.03 -3.75 20.59
CA GLU A 326 -20.71 -4.13 21.13
C GLU A 326 -19.54 -3.78 20.17
N PRO A 327 -18.34 -3.50 20.70
CA PRO A 327 -17.15 -3.30 19.88
C PRO A 327 -16.79 -4.58 19.12
N GLY A 328 -17.12 -4.66 17.83
CA GLY A 328 -16.80 -5.80 16.97
C GLY A 328 -17.74 -6.04 15.78
N ILE A 329 -18.92 -5.42 15.76
CA ILE A 329 -19.87 -5.51 14.64
C ILE A 329 -19.82 -4.19 13.88
N GLY A 330 -19.61 -4.22 12.55
CA GLY A 330 -19.49 -3.04 11.68
C GLY A 330 -20.76 -2.18 11.50
N ALA A 331 -21.68 -2.22 12.46
CA ALA A 331 -22.94 -1.49 12.42
C ALA A 331 -22.73 0.01 12.72
N ARG A 332 -23.35 0.87 11.93
CA ARG A 332 -23.25 2.33 12.06
C ARG A 332 -24.39 2.86 12.91
N SER A 333 -24.06 3.32 14.12
CA SER A 333 -25.03 3.95 15.03
C SER A 333 -25.59 5.27 14.49
N LEU A 334 -24.87 5.92 13.57
CA LEU A 334 -25.34 7.07 12.80
C LEU A 334 -25.15 6.84 11.30
N GLU A 335 -26.20 7.04 10.53
CA GLU A 335 -26.16 6.99 9.06
C GLU A 335 -26.81 8.22 8.45
N ILE A 336 -26.12 8.84 7.50
CA ILE A 336 -26.60 10.03 6.81
C ILE A 336 -26.54 9.79 5.30
N GLY A 337 -27.69 9.87 4.63
CA GLY A 337 -27.76 9.77 3.18
C GLY A 337 -28.97 10.48 2.57
N GLY A 338 -28.77 11.17 1.46
CA GLY A 338 -29.78 12.05 0.85
C GLY A 338 -30.23 13.19 1.77
N ALA A 339 -29.35 13.62 2.67
CA ALA A 339 -29.67 14.59 3.73
C ALA A 339 -28.45 15.33 4.29
N ARG A 340 -28.70 16.51 4.88
CA ARG A 340 -27.74 17.24 5.71
C ARG A 340 -28.11 17.17 7.20
N LEU A 341 -27.20 16.68 8.05
CA LEU A 341 -27.28 16.80 9.50
C LEU A 341 -26.55 18.07 9.95
N LEU A 342 -27.28 19.07 10.46
CA LEU A 342 -26.74 20.34 10.93
C LEU A 342 -26.70 20.38 12.47
N LEU A 343 -25.49 20.49 13.03
CA LEU A 343 -25.21 20.55 14.46
C LEU A 343 -24.67 21.93 14.85
N ASP A 344 -25.57 22.87 15.12
CA ASP A 344 -25.22 24.25 15.47
C ASP A 344 -25.88 24.76 16.78
N GLN A 345 -26.74 23.95 17.39
CA GLN A 345 -27.46 24.22 18.65
C GLN A 345 -27.57 22.97 19.52
N GLY A 346 -26.54 22.14 19.50
CA GLY A 346 -26.51 20.83 20.13
C GLY A 346 -25.45 19.94 19.49
N GLY A 347 -25.42 18.68 19.91
CA GLY A 347 -24.43 17.74 19.40
C GLY A 347 -24.91 16.31 19.35
N VAL A 348 -24.12 15.49 18.65
CA VAL A 348 -24.36 14.05 18.52
C VAL A 348 -23.13 13.31 19.01
N THR A 349 -23.34 12.33 19.87
CA THR A 349 -22.33 11.33 20.24
C THR A 349 -22.77 9.99 19.67
N ALA A 350 -21.93 9.37 18.86
CA ALA A 350 -22.18 8.08 18.22
C ALA A 350 -21.05 7.09 18.53
N ARG A 351 -21.29 5.79 18.32
CA ARG A 351 -20.22 4.79 18.31
C ARG A 351 -19.47 4.84 16.98
N HIS A 352 -20.15 4.44 15.92
CA HIS A 352 -19.66 4.54 14.54
C HIS A 352 -20.63 5.39 13.72
N ALA A 353 -20.09 6.15 12.78
CA ALA A 353 -20.87 6.97 11.86
C ALA A 353 -20.47 6.69 10.40
N VAL A 354 -21.41 6.89 9.49
CA VAL A 354 -21.17 6.93 8.05
C VAL A 354 -21.94 8.09 7.43
N VAL A 355 -21.26 8.83 6.55
CA VAL A 355 -21.81 9.93 5.76
C VAL A 355 -21.71 9.55 4.28
N GLY A 356 -22.84 9.59 3.57
CA GLY A 356 -22.93 9.08 2.19
C GLY A 356 -23.43 7.64 2.14
N GLN A 357 -24.45 7.29 2.96
CA GLN A 357 -25.05 5.94 2.97
C GLN A 357 -26.31 5.87 2.10
N GLY A 358 -26.26 5.11 1.03
CA GLY A 358 -27.32 4.88 0.03
C GLY A 358 -27.61 6.06 -0.90
N SER A 359 -27.18 7.26 -0.53
CA SER A 359 -27.31 8.53 -1.27
C SER A 359 -26.39 9.57 -0.65
N ASP A 360 -26.07 10.63 -1.38
CA ASP A 360 -25.14 11.67 -0.95
C ASP A 360 -25.51 12.27 0.41
N GLY A 361 -24.56 12.36 1.33
CA GLY A 361 -24.79 12.80 2.70
C GLY A 361 -23.90 13.97 3.13
N GLU A 362 -24.40 14.81 4.02
CA GLU A 362 -23.63 15.92 4.60
C GLU A 362 -23.78 15.98 6.12
N LEU A 363 -22.66 16.14 6.83
CA LEU A 363 -22.60 16.44 8.26
C LEU A 363 -21.94 17.81 8.44
N GLU A 364 -22.65 18.75 9.05
CA GLU A 364 -22.17 20.12 9.27
C GLU A 364 -22.20 20.46 10.77
N VAL A 365 -21.05 20.75 11.38
CA VAL A 365 -20.90 21.12 12.79
C VAL A 365 -20.46 22.57 12.87
N VAL A 366 -21.24 23.43 13.51
CA VAL A 366 -21.08 24.90 13.40
C VAL A 366 -21.15 25.57 14.76
N GLY A 367 -20.25 26.52 14.99
CA GLY A 367 -20.31 27.38 16.17
C GLY A 367 -19.81 26.71 17.45
N PRO A 368 -19.57 27.49 18.52
CA PRO A 368 -19.00 26.98 19.77
C PRO A 368 -19.93 26.04 20.56
N ASP A 369 -21.23 26.03 20.23
CA ASP A 369 -22.22 25.16 20.87
C ASP A 369 -22.44 23.85 20.07
N GLY A 370 -21.95 23.78 18.83
CA GLY A 370 -22.02 22.60 17.97
C GLY A 370 -20.88 21.64 18.25
N PHE A 371 -21.21 20.36 18.47
CA PHE A 371 -20.19 19.32 18.62
C PHE A 371 -20.60 17.97 18.04
N PHE A 372 -19.60 17.21 17.60
CA PHE A 372 -19.78 15.85 17.12
C PHE A 372 -18.72 14.94 17.74
N THR A 373 -19.13 13.74 18.17
CA THR A 373 -18.20 12.76 18.75
C THR A 373 -18.51 11.36 18.26
N THR A 374 -17.48 10.62 17.86
CA THR A 374 -17.55 9.17 17.61
C THR A 374 -16.55 8.43 18.49
N LEU A 375 -16.98 7.31 19.08
CA LEU A 375 -16.12 6.43 19.88
C LEU A 375 -15.31 5.44 19.02
N GLY A 376 -15.74 5.24 17.78
CA GLY A 376 -15.12 4.40 16.77
C GLY A 376 -14.90 5.19 15.47
N ARG A 377 -15.09 4.52 14.34
CA ARG A 377 -14.88 5.08 13.01
C ARG A 377 -15.98 6.07 12.59
N LEU A 378 -15.55 7.24 12.12
CA LEU A 378 -16.29 8.14 11.23
C LEU A 378 -15.89 7.84 9.79
N GLY A 379 -16.79 7.22 9.04
CA GLY A 379 -16.65 6.99 7.60
C GLY A 379 -17.30 8.09 6.77
N VAL A 380 -16.62 8.55 5.73
CA VAL A 380 -17.14 9.56 4.80
C VAL A 380 -16.90 9.07 3.37
N GLY A 381 -17.97 9.01 2.57
CA GLY A 381 -17.94 8.34 1.27
C GLY A 381 -18.23 6.85 1.46
N GLY A 382 -19.50 6.51 1.68
CA GLY A 382 -19.97 5.13 1.84
C GLY A 382 -20.15 4.47 0.46
N ASP A 383 -21.36 3.99 0.17
CA ASP A 383 -21.78 3.62 -1.19
C ASP A 383 -22.22 4.82 -2.05
N ALA A 384 -22.17 6.03 -1.48
CA ALA A 384 -22.41 7.32 -2.13
C ALA A 384 -21.53 8.43 -1.52
N ASP A 385 -21.51 9.60 -2.13
CA ASP A 385 -20.61 10.70 -1.75
C ASP A 385 -20.93 11.26 -0.36
N GLY A 386 -19.88 11.59 0.41
CA GLY A 386 -20.00 12.11 1.76
C GLY A 386 -19.21 13.41 1.96
N HIS A 387 -19.82 14.35 2.69
CA HIS A 387 -19.16 15.60 3.09
C HIS A 387 -19.29 15.86 4.59
N VAL A 388 -18.16 16.17 5.24
CA VAL A 388 -18.12 16.61 6.64
C VAL A 388 -17.52 18.01 6.70
N THR A 389 -18.20 18.95 7.36
CA THR A 389 -17.71 20.31 7.60
C THR A 389 -17.77 20.63 9.09
N VAL A 390 -16.64 21.06 9.66
CA VAL A 390 -16.53 21.55 11.04
C VAL A 390 -16.07 23.00 10.97
N ARG A 391 -16.86 23.95 11.48
CA ARG A 391 -16.56 25.38 11.31
C ARG A 391 -16.98 26.31 12.42
N ASP A 392 -16.47 27.53 12.36
CA ASP A 392 -16.85 28.68 13.20
C ASP A 392 -16.71 28.43 14.73
N GLY A 393 -15.67 27.71 15.15
CA GLY A 393 -15.42 27.43 16.56
C GLY A 393 -16.00 26.12 17.08
N ALA A 394 -16.54 25.28 16.18
CA ALA A 394 -17.07 23.96 16.51
C ALA A 394 -15.98 22.94 16.86
N GLN A 395 -16.40 21.86 17.52
CA GLN A 395 -15.51 20.75 17.90
C GLN A 395 -16.01 19.41 17.34
N ALA A 396 -15.11 18.64 16.73
CA ALA A 396 -15.37 17.27 16.30
C ALA A 396 -14.30 16.33 16.85
N THR A 397 -14.71 15.17 17.34
CA THR A 397 -13.80 14.14 17.86
C THR A 397 -14.17 12.76 17.31
N SER A 398 -13.19 12.00 16.84
CA SER A 398 -13.36 10.62 16.37
C SER A 398 -12.22 9.73 16.85
N ALA A 399 -12.46 8.42 17.00
CA ALA A 399 -11.36 7.48 17.23
C ALA A 399 -10.59 7.20 15.93
N GLU A 400 -11.31 7.18 14.81
CA GLU A 400 -10.75 7.04 13.47
C GLU A 400 -11.61 7.82 12.49
N THR A 401 -11.00 8.51 11.53
CA THR A 401 -11.68 9.14 10.39
C THR A 401 -11.17 8.52 9.11
N VAL A 402 -12.08 8.08 8.25
CA VAL A 402 -11.76 7.55 6.92
C VAL A 402 -12.54 8.35 5.87
N LEU A 403 -11.82 9.03 4.99
CA LEU A 403 -12.37 9.77 3.86
C LEU A 403 -12.17 8.95 2.57
N GLY A 404 -13.23 8.78 1.80
CA GLY A 404 -13.29 7.84 0.67
C GLY A 404 -13.30 6.40 1.18
N GLU A 405 -14.20 6.08 2.11
CA GLU A 405 -14.21 4.79 2.84
C GLU A 405 -14.57 3.58 1.95
N ALA A 406 -15.53 3.73 1.05
CA ALA A 406 -16.00 2.66 0.17
C ALA A 406 -16.12 3.15 -1.29
N ASP A 407 -17.28 3.01 -1.94
CA ASP A 407 -17.47 3.30 -3.37
C ASP A 407 -17.81 4.77 -3.68
N GLY A 408 -17.97 5.61 -2.64
CA GLY A 408 -18.31 7.03 -2.75
C GLY A 408 -17.14 7.93 -2.36
N SER A 409 -17.05 9.10 -2.98
CA SER A 409 -16.00 10.06 -2.66
C SER A 409 -16.23 10.67 -1.26
N GLY A 410 -15.15 10.94 -0.52
CA GLY A 410 -15.24 11.45 0.85
C GLY A 410 -14.47 12.75 1.08
N PHE A 411 -15.15 13.80 1.56
CA PHE A 411 -14.53 15.11 1.76
C PHE A 411 -14.71 15.64 3.19
N GLY A 412 -13.63 16.14 3.77
CA GLY A 412 -13.60 16.81 5.07
C GLY A 412 -13.16 18.27 4.95
N THR A 413 -13.84 19.18 5.66
CA THR A 413 -13.46 20.60 5.76
C THR A 413 -13.41 21.03 7.23
N ALA A 414 -12.30 21.60 7.67
CA ALA A 414 -12.17 22.30 8.94
C ALA A 414 -11.91 23.78 8.68
N GLN A 415 -12.79 24.67 9.16
CA GLN A 415 -12.75 26.09 8.79
C GLN A 415 -12.94 27.03 9.99
N GLY A 416 -12.15 28.09 10.04
CA GLY A 416 -12.38 29.23 10.94
C GLY A 416 -11.70 29.11 12.30
N ALA A 417 -11.44 30.27 12.91
CA ALA A 417 -10.69 30.35 14.15
C ALA A 417 -11.43 29.67 15.33
N GLY A 418 -10.67 28.88 16.11
CA GLY A 418 -11.20 28.14 17.25
C GLY A 418 -11.88 26.81 16.90
N THR A 419 -12.02 26.50 15.61
CA THR A 419 -12.48 25.19 15.14
C THR A 419 -11.42 24.13 15.42
N LEU A 420 -11.84 23.00 15.97
CA LEU A 420 -10.96 21.89 16.31
C LEU A 420 -11.56 20.55 15.85
N TRP A 421 -10.80 19.79 15.06
CA TRP A 421 -11.12 18.41 14.72
C TRP A 421 -10.01 17.49 15.22
N GLN A 422 -10.31 16.66 16.21
CA GLN A 422 -9.39 15.65 16.75
C GLN A 422 -9.79 14.26 16.29
N THR A 423 -8.83 13.47 15.83
CA THR A 423 -9.03 12.06 15.46
C THR A 423 -7.85 11.21 15.92
N GLY A 424 -8.04 9.91 16.12
CA GLY A 424 -6.92 8.97 16.26
C GLY A 424 -6.24 8.83 14.90
N ASN A 425 -6.58 7.78 14.15
CA ASN A 425 -6.09 7.64 12.77
C ASN A 425 -6.92 8.49 11.81
N LEU A 426 -6.26 9.08 10.80
CA LEU A 426 -6.88 9.83 9.71
C LEU A 426 -6.44 9.24 8.37
N ALA A 427 -7.35 8.60 7.65
CA ALA A 427 -7.09 8.06 6.32
C ALA A 427 -7.82 8.86 5.24
N LEU A 428 -7.10 9.22 4.18
CA LEU A 428 -7.61 9.85 2.97
C LEU A 428 -7.34 8.94 1.79
N GLY A 429 -8.39 8.61 1.05
CA GLY A 429 -8.32 7.83 -0.18
C GLY A 429 -8.08 6.36 0.13
N PHE A 430 -9.02 5.77 0.86
CA PHE A 430 -8.96 4.38 1.27
C PHE A 430 -9.48 3.44 0.17
N ALA A 431 -10.61 3.80 -0.45
CA ALA A 431 -11.20 3.04 -1.55
C ALA A 431 -11.57 3.92 -2.76
N ASP A 432 -11.91 5.20 -2.54
CA ASP A 432 -12.29 6.15 -3.60
C ASP A 432 -11.63 7.53 -3.36
N ASP A 433 -11.89 8.50 -4.25
CA ASP A 433 -11.44 9.88 -4.17
C ASP A 433 -11.71 10.50 -2.79
N ALA A 434 -10.70 11.18 -2.25
CA ALA A 434 -10.80 11.81 -0.94
C ALA A 434 -10.09 13.15 -0.86
N GLY A 435 -10.69 14.06 -0.09
CA GLY A 435 -10.15 15.41 0.12
C GLY A 435 -10.25 15.89 1.57
N LEU A 436 -9.21 16.57 2.05
CA LEU A 436 -9.23 17.32 3.30
C LEU A 436 -8.83 18.77 3.07
N SER A 437 -9.64 19.71 3.54
CA SER A 437 -9.32 21.15 3.55
C SER A 437 -9.27 21.68 4.98
N ILE A 438 -8.20 22.40 5.33
CA ILE A 438 -8.02 23.03 6.64
C ILE A 438 -7.71 24.51 6.44
N GLU A 439 -8.62 25.38 6.83
CA GLU A 439 -8.55 26.81 6.50
C GLU A 439 -9.06 27.74 7.62
N GLY A 440 -8.85 29.03 7.44
CA GLY A 440 -9.43 30.06 8.31
C GLY A 440 -8.90 30.09 9.75
N GLY A 441 -7.75 29.47 10.04
CA GLY A 441 -7.21 29.33 11.39
C GLY A 441 -7.77 28.14 12.18
N ALA A 442 -8.34 27.14 11.49
CA ALA A 442 -8.77 25.89 12.09
C ALA A 442 -7.57 24.99 12.46
N ARG A 443 -7.81 24.06 13.41
CA ARG A 443 -6.82 23.06 13.82
C ARG A 443 -7.37 21.64 13.63
N VAL A 444 -6.58 20.79 12.98
CA VAL A 444 -6.79 19.34 12.91
C VAL A 444 -5.67 18.64 13.66
N GLU A 445 -6.02 17.69 14.51
CA GLU A 445 -5.07 16.86 15.26
C GLU A 445 -5.36 15.39 14.96
N SER A 446 -4.32 14.64 14.60
CA SER A 446 -4.39 13.19 14.36
C SER A 446 -3.26 12.48 15.10
N GLU A 447 -3.48 11.25 15.56
CA GLU A 447 -2.42 10.38 16.05
C GLU A 447 -1.52 9.92 14.89
N ASN A 448 -2.11 9.32 13.85
CA ASN A 448 -1.42 9.00 12.60
C ASN A 448 -2.27 9.43 11.41
N ALA A 449 -1.62 9.72 10.28
CA ALA A 449 -2.28 10.16 9.07
C ALA A 449 -1.76 9.45 7.83
N PHE A 450 -2.67 9.17 6.91
CA PHE A 450 -2.43 8.37 5.72
C PHE A 450 -3.09 9.04 4.51
N VAL A 451 -2.32 9.44 3.51
CA VAL A 451 -2.82 10.03 2.26
C VAL A 451 -2.46 9.10 1.12
N ASP A 452 -3.43 8.28 0.68
CA ASP A 452 -3.23 7.08 -0.15
C ASP A 452 -2.23 6.11 0.49
N CYS A 453 -2.68 5.21 1.37
CA CYS A 453 -1.81 4.23 2.01
C CYS A 453 -1.85 2.89 1.28
N GLN A 454 -0.68 2.38 0.88
CA GLN A 454 -0.51 1.14 0.12
C GLN A 454 0.44 0.22 0.90
N ILE A 455 0.00 -0.43 1.98
CA ILE A 455 0.89 -1.37 2.67
C ILE A 455 0.83 -2.72 1.95
N SER A 456 1.94 -3.07 1.29
CA SER A 456 2.20 -4.45 0.87
C SER A 456 3.10 -5.13 1.91
N GLU A 457 2.51 -6.10 2.63
CA GLU A 457 3.15 -7.11 3.50
C GLU A 457 3.64 -6.71 4.92
N GLY A 458 2.85 -7.07 5.95
CA GLY A 458 3.29 -7.19 7.36
C GLY A 458 2.11 -7.31 8.35
N PRO A 459 2.14 -8.22 9.34
CA PRO A 459 1.00 -8.44 10.24
C PRO A 459 0.91 -7.32 11.29
N ASP A 460 -0.32 -6.89 11.57
CA ASP A 460 -0.72 -5.95 12.65
C ASP A 460 -0.84 -4.44 12.33
N VAL A 461 -1.20 -4.05 11.09
CA VAL A 461 -1.97 -2.81 10.86
C VAL A 461 -3.28 -3.16 10.14
N PRO A 462 -4.43 -3.20 10.84
CA PRO A 462 -5.71 -3.52 10.21
C PRO A 462 -6.14 -2.46 9.19
N GLY A 463 -6.24 -2.83 7.91
CA GLY A 463 -7.28 -2.29 7.02
C GLY A 463 -6.87 -1.46 5.80
N CYS A 464 -5.68 -0.86 5.68
CA CYS A 464 -5.42 0.06 4.56
C CYS A 464 -5.20 -0.66 3.21
N ALA A 465 -6.28 -0.79 2.42
CA ALA A 465 -6.17 -0.82 0.97
C ALA A 465 -5.93 0.62 0.50
N GLY A 466 -5.10 0.80 -0.51
CA GLY A 466 -4.92 2.11 -1.13
C GLY A 466 -5.64 2.18 -2.47
N LEU A 467 -5.66 3.37 -3.05
CA LEU A 467 -6.35 3.65 -4.30
C LEU A 467 -5.82 2.79 -5.46
N ASP A 468 -6.72 2.33 -6.34
CA ASP A 468 -6.36 1.80 -7.65
C ASP A 468 -6.63 2.84 -8.75
N GLY A 469 -6.89 2.44 -10.00
CA GLY A 469 -7.31 3.33 -11.10
C GLY A 469 -6.77 4.78 -11.18
N GLU A 470 -7.71 5.72 -11.40
CA GLU A 470 -7.49 7.16 -11.59
C GLU A 470 -7.77 8.00 -10.33
N GLU A 471 -8.24 7.36 -9.27
CA GLU A 471 -8.64 7.93 -7.98
C GLU A 471 -7.45 8.63 -7.30
N ARG A 472 -7.72 9.63 -6.44
CA ARG A 472 -6.72 10.49 -5.80
C ARG A 472 -7.08 10.85 -4.35
N ALA A 473 -6.04 11.02 -3.53
CA ALA A 473 -6.14 11.52 -2.16
C ALA A 473 -5.41 12.86 -2.04
N GLU A 474 -6.11 13.92 -1.65
CA GLU A 474 -5.52 15.27 -1.55
C GLU A 474 -5.83 15.95 -0.21
N ALA A 475 -4.81 16.48 0.46
CA ALA A 475 -4.97 17.34 1.63
C ALA A 475 -4.40 18.73 1.35
N VAL A 476 -5.14 19.77 1.73
CA VAL A 476 -4.73 21.17 1.59
C VAL A 476 -4.88 21.88 2.93
N VAL A 477 -3.79 22.51 3.39
CA VAL A 477 -3.76 23.33 4.61
C VAL A 477 -3.44 24.77 4.21
N THR A 478 -4.40 25.68 4.41
CA THR A 478 -4.31 27.07 3.94
C THR A 478 -4.47 28.07 5.10
N GLY A 479 -3.49 28.96 5.28
CA GLY A 479 -3.43 29.90 6.41
C GLY A 479 -4.13 31.25 6.18
N ALA A 480 -5.34 31.30 5.62
CA ALA A 480 -6.02 32.59 5.43
C ALA A 480 -6.63 33.13 6.76
N GLY A 481 -6.05 34.16 7.39
CA GLY A 481 -6.63 34.81 8.59
C GLY A 481 -5.63 35.51 9.52
N SER A 482 -6.06 35.87 10.73
CA SER A 482 -5.16 36.42 11.79
C SER A 482 -4.38 35.35 12.56
N ALA A 483 -4.69 34.07 12.33
CA ALA A 483 -4.03 32.91 12.92
C ALA A 483 -3.86 31.82 11.83
N PRO A 484 -2.71 31.14 11.77
CA PRO A 484 -2.46 30.12 10.75
C PRO A 484 -3.26 28.85 11.04
N SER A 485 -3.83 28.26 9.99
CA SER A 485 -4.44 26.92 10.05
C SER A 485 -3.35 25.88 10.31
N THR A 486 -3.64 24.87 11.13
CA THR A 486 -2.63 23.89 11.55
C THR A 486 -3.15 22.47 11.42
N TRP A 487 -2.31 21.58 10.88
CA TRP A 487 -2.48 20.13 10.98
C TRP A 487 -1.35 19.51 11.79
N GLU A 488 -1.68 18.95 12.95
CA GLU A 488 -0.72 18.26 13.81
C GLU A 488 -0.91 16.74 13.71
N VAL A 489 0.19 16.01 13.51
CA VAL A 489 0.18 14.54 13.47
C VAL A 489 1.15 14.03 14.52
N GLY A 490 0.63 13.39 15.57
CA GLY A 490 1.43 12.93 16.71
C GLY A 490 2.45 11.83 16.37
N GLY A 491 2.22 11.09 15.28
CA GLY A 491 3.04 9.99 14.79
C GLY A 491 3.43 10.19 13.33
N PHE A 492 3.08 9.22 12.49
CA PHE A 492 3.47 9.21 11.08
C PHE A 492 2.43 9.92 10.21
N LEU A 493 2.91 10.72 9.26
CA LEU A 493 2.16 11.12 8.06
C LEU A 493 2.75 10.40 6.86
N ASP A 494 2.04 9.39 6.35
CA ASP A 494 2.44 8.63 5.16
C ASP A 494 1.71 9.16 3.92
N VAL A 495 2.45 9.52 2.88
CA VAL A 495 1.93 9.96 1.59
C VAL A 495 2.32 8.93 0.52
N GLY A 496 1.35 8.16 0.03
CA GLY A 496 1.60 7.14 -0.98
C GLY A 496 1.46 7.64 -2.42
N THR A 497 1.41 6.68 -3.33
CA THR A 497 1.62 6.85 -4.78
C THR A 497 0.73 7.88 -5.45
N ARG A 498 -0.50 8.04 -4.97
CA ARG A 498 -1.56 8.93 -5.47
C ARG A 498 -1.94 9.99 -4.45
N GLY A 499 -1.18 10.09 -3.37
CA GLY A 499 -1.35 11.08 -2.33
C GLY A 499 -0.67 12.41 -2.68
N LYS A 500 -1.36 13.52 -2.39
CA LYS A 500 -0.78 14.86 -2.39
C LYS A 500 -1.13 15.62 -1.11
N VAL A 501 -0.15 16.30 -0.53
CA VAL A 501 -0.36 17.27 0.56
C VAL A 501 0.19 18.63 0.13
N THR A 502 -0.61 19.69 0.30
CA THR A 502 -0.23 21.07 0.01
C THR A 502 -0.34 21.94 1.26
N VAL A 503 0.70 22.72 1.56
CA VAL A 503 0.74 23.66 2.69
C VAL A 503 1.00 25.08 2.16
N GLU A 504 0.04 25.98 2.38
CA GLU A 504 0.04 27.31 1.79
C GLU A 504 -0.58 28.39 2.69
N GLY A 505 -0.47 29.65 2.27
CA GLY A 505 -1.04 30.82 2.93
C GLY A 505 -0.52 31.06 4.34
N GLY A 506 0.68 30.61 4.70
CA GLY A 506 1.22 30.68 6.06
C GLY A 506 0.72 29.58 7.00
N ALA A 507 0.07 28.54 6.49
CA ALA A 507 -0.35 27.38 7.28
C ALA A 507 0.84 26.59 7.87
N ARG A 508 0.54 25.74 8.85
CA ARG A 508 1.51 24.84 9.50
C ARG A 508 1.09 23.38 9.39
N LEU A 509 2.02 22.53 8.94
CA LEU A 509 1.93 21.07 8.98
C LEU A 509 3.01 20.54 9.93
N ALA A 510 2.61 19.79 10.94
CA ALA A 510 3.52 19.35 12.01
C ALA A 510 3.36 17.85 12.35
N PRO A 511 3.89 16.94 11.51
CA PRO A 511 3.97 15.53 11.84
C PRO A 511 5.24 15.21 12.64
N SER A 512 5.20 14.22 13.53
CA SER A 512 6.44 13.72 14.16
C SER A 512 7.39 13.16 13.10
N VAL A 513 6.89 12.32 12.19
CA VAL A 513 7.67 11.84 11.03
C VAL A 513 6.83 11.93 9.76
N LEU A 514 7.38 12.59 8.75
CA LEU A 514 6.82 12.63 7.40
C LEU A 514 7.47 11.58 6.51
N ARG A 515 6.67 10.74 5.86
CA ARG A 515 7.14 9.77 4.85
C ARG A 515 6.43 9.99 3.52
N ILE A 516 7.20 10.11 2.44
CA ILE A 516 6.68 10.34 1.09
C ILE A 516 7.12 9.19 0.19
N GLY A 517 6.18 8.65 -0.60
CA GLY A 517 6.42 7.50 -1.46
C GLY A 517 6.41 6.21 -0.66
N SER A 518 5.31 5.91 0.03
CA SER A 518 5.12 4.69 0.83
C SER A 518 4.86 3.41 0.00
N ALA A 519 4.85 3.50 -1.34
CA ALA A 519 4.83 2.35 -2.26
C ALA A 519 5.39 2.73 -3.66
N GLY A 520 5.72 1.72 -4.47
CA GLY A 520 6.31 1.89 -5.81
C GLY A 520 5.44 2.72 -6.77
N GLY A 521 6.05 3.39 -7.76
CA GLY A 521 5.31 4.26 -8.70
C GLY A 521 6.13 5.46 -9.15
N GLU A 522 5.56 6.37 -9.95
CA GLU A 522 6.22 7.63 -10.35
C GLU A 522 5.80 8.75 -9.39
N ALA A 523 6.75 9.59 -8.96
CA ALA A 523 6.45 10.78 -8.15
C ALA A 523 6.42 12.04 -9.03
N ASP A 524 5.30 12.78 -8.98
CA ASP A 524 5.13 14.04 -9.70
C ASP A 524 4.07 14.90 -9.01
N CYS A 525 4.51 16.04 -8.48
CA CYS A 525 3.64 17.01 -7.80
C CYS A 525 2.61 17.68 -8.70
N VAL A 526 2.88 17.80 -10.01
CA VAL A 526 1.94 18.33 -11.00
C VAL A 526 0.87 17.28 -11.31
N ALA A 527 1.28 16.02 -11.43
CA ALA A 527 0.36 14.89 -11.65
C ALA A 527 -0.31 14.38 -10.36
N ARG A 528 -0.03 14.99 -9.20
CA ARG A 528 -0.56 14.63 -7.87
C ARG A 528 -0.20 13.20 -7.45
N ARG A 529 1.09 12.87 -7.53
CA ARG A 529 1.61 11.54 -7.20
C ARG A 529 2.74 11.62 -6.19
N ALA A 530 2.57 10.95 -5.05
CA ALA A 530 3.55 10.84 -3.97
C ALA A 530 4.27 12.16 -3.68
N CYS A 531 3.50 13.20 -3.37
CA CYS A 531 4.03 14.56 -3.29
C CYS A 531 3.58 15.32 -2.04
N VAL A 532 4.54 16.02 -1.43
CA VAL A 532 4.26 17.12 -0.50
C VAL A 532 4.80 18.42 -1.08
N GLU A 533 3.98 19.47 -1.07
CA GLU A 533 4.31 20.80 -1.59
C GLU A 533 4.10 21.87 -0.51
N VAL A 534 5.18 22.57 -0.13
CA VAL A 534 5.17 23.67 0.84
C VAL A 534 5.41 24.97 0.07
N VAL A 535 4.34 25.69 -0.26
CA VAL A 535 4.42 26.85 -1.17
C VAL A 535 4.86 28.10 -0.41
N ASP A 536 4.05 28.48 0.56
CA ASP A 536 4.20 29.63 1.46
C ASP A 536 3.70 29.28 2.88
N GLY A 537 3.87 28.01 3.28
CA GLY A 537 3.59 27.51 4.62
C GLY A 537 4.83 26.97 5.34
N THR A 538 4.61 26.32 6.49
CA THR A 538 5.66 25.73 7.33
C THR A 538 5.42 24.24 7.54
N LEU A 539 6.43 23.43 7.28
CA LEU A 539 6.52 22.01 7.65
C LEU A 539 7.52 21.86 8.80
N GLU A 540 7.08 21.33 9.94
CA GLU A 540 7.93 21.07 11.11
C GLU A 540 7.81 19.61 11.50
N ALA A 541 8.88 18.83 11.31
CA ALA A 541 8.91 17.43 11.66
C ALA A 541 10.14 17.06 12.50
N ASP A 542 10.07 15.95 13.24
CA ASP A 542 11.27 15.38 13.83
C ASP A 542 12.09 14.66 12.76
N GLY A 543 11.43 13.94 11.85
CA GLY A 543 12.04 13.26 10.71
C GLY A 543 11.30 13.51 9.39
N ILE A 544 12.06 13.63 8.30
CA ILE A 544 11.53 13.68 6.93
C ILE A 544 12.18 12.56 6.14
N GLU A 545 11.37 11.70 5.53
CA GLU A 545 11.81 10.60 4.68
C GLU A 545 11.14 10.73 3.31
N VAL A 546 11.94 11.02 2.28
CA VAL A 546 11.47 11.18 0.91
C VAL A 546 11.97 10.01 0.09
N GLY A 547 11.03 9.26 -0.48
CA GLY A 547 11.28 7.96 -1.08
C GLY A 547 11.48 6.90 0.01
N HIS A 548 10.43 6.62 0.80
CA HIS A 548 10.49 5.69 1.95
C HIS A 548 10.32 4.20 1.56
N ALA A 549 9.45 3.87 0.62
CA ALA A 549 9.25 2.50 0.13
C ALA A 549 8.95 2.45 -1.38
N GLY A 550 8.90 3.61 -2.02
CA GLY A 550 8.85 3.84 -3.45
C GLY A 550 9.23 5.28 -3.76
N ASN A 551 8.85 5.80 -4.92
CA ASN A 551 9.31 7.13 -5.31
C ASN A 551 8.51 8.22 -4.58
N GLY A 552 9.18 9.22 -4.03
CA GLY A 552 8.55 10.33 -3.31
C GLY A 552 9.17 11.68 -3.67
N LYS A 553 8.37 12.75 -3.56
CA LYS A 553 8.80 14.11 -3.88
C LYS A 553 8.37 15.14 -2.84
N LEU A 554 9.32 15.97 -2.40
CA LEU A 554 9.08 17.15 -1.57
C LEU A 554 9.47 18.41 -2.34
N ARG A 555 8.55 19.38 -2.45
CA ARG A 555 8.82 20.68 -3.07
C ARG A 555 8.63 21.80 -2.05
N ILE A 556 9.61 22.70 -1.96
CA ILE A 556 9.57 23.87 -1.09
C ILE A 556 9.71 25.12 -1.96
N GLY A 557 8.67 25.95 -1.94
CA GLY A 557 8.60 27.21 -2.67
C GLY A 557 9.30 28.37 -1.93
N PRO A 558 9.40 29.55 -2.56
CA PRO A 558 10.23 30.68 -2.07
C PRO A 558 9.90 31.17 -0.66
N ALA A 559 8.61 31.13 -0.30
CA ALA A 559 8.12 31.50 1.03
C ALA A 559 7.89 30.28 1.93
N GLY A 560 8.05 29.06 1.41
CA GLY A 560 7.91 27.82 2.16
C GLY A 560 9.09 27.60 3.12
N ARG A 561 8.79 26.97 4.25
CA ARG A 561 9.78 26.57 5.26
C ARG A 561 9.58 25.11 5.62
N ALA A 562 10.66 24.35 5.72
CA ALA A 562 10.66 22.98 6.19
C ALA A 562 11.81 22.79 7.19
N SER A 563 11.55 22.05 8.27
CA SER A 563 12.58 21.67 9.23
C SER A 563 12.43 20.23 9.65
N ALA A 564 13.57 19.56 9.85
CA ALA A 564 13.67 18.24 10.44
C ALA A 564 14.63 18.29 11.64
N LEU A 565 14.17 17.86 12.81
CA LEU A 565 14.99 17.91 14.03
C LEU A 565 16.12 16.86 14.03
N VAL A 566 15.80 15.64 13.58
CA VAL A 566 16.66 14.45 13.67
C VAL A 566 17.32 14.11 12.35
N ALA A 567 16.56 14.05 11.26
CA ALA A 567 17.09 13.73 9.94
C ALA A 567 16.13 14.10 8.80
N ALA A 568 16.70 14.50 7.67
CA ALA A 568 16.06 14.47 6.37
C ALA A 568 16.76 13.40 5.50
N VAL A 569 16.08 12.27 5.30
CA VAL A 569 16.52 11.16 4.47
C VAL A 569 15.89 11.28 3.09
N VAL A 570 16.72 11.26 2.04
CA VAL A 570 16.29 11.38 0.65
C VAL A 570 16.79 10.17 -0.14
N GLY A 571 15.87 9.25 -0.43
CA GLY A 571 16.11 7.96 -1.10
C GLY A 571 16.66 6.86 -0.17
N ASN A 572 16.05 5.68 -0.21
CA ASN A 572 16.43 4.47 0.57
C ASN A 572 16.26 3.17 -0.26
N ASP A 573 16.41 1.98 0.36
CA ASP A 573 15.97 0.61 -0.03
C ASP A 573 15.53 0.35 -1.50
N LEU A 574 16.32 0.81 -2.49
CA LEU A 574 16.07 0.77 -3.95
C LEU A 574 15.09 1.81 -4.53
N THR A 575 14.69 2.82 -3.77
CA THR A 575 13.67 3.82 -4.12
C THR A 575 14.29 5.17 -4.51
N ARG A 576 13.51 6.05 -5.15
CA ARG A 576 13.93 7.43 -5.48
C ARG A 576 13.26 8.47 -4.58
N GLY A 577 14.06 9.22 -3.84
CA GLY A 577 13.64 10.45 -3.18
C GLY A 577 14.09 11.69 -3.95
N GLU A 578 13.19 12.66 -4.14
CA GLU A 578 13.53 13.96 -4.74
C GLU A 578 13.06 15.11 -3.84
N VAL A 579 13.99 15.99 -3.47
CA VAL A 579 13.68 17.24 -2.76
C VAL A 579 14.07 18.42 -3.65
N THR A 580 13.13 19.33 -3.91
CA THR A 580 13.39 20.57 -4.63
C THR A 580 13.13 21.78 -3.74
N VAL A 581 14.11 22.66 -3.61
CA VAL A 581 13.99 23.95 -2.90
C VAL A 581 14.15 25.08 -3.91
N VAL A 582 13.17 25.97 -3.99
CA VAL A 582 13.13 27.06 -4.97
C VAL A 582 13.07 28.39 -4.25
N GLY A 583 14.05 29.27 -4.48
CA GLY A 583 14.07 30.63 -3.94
C GLY A 583 13.51 31.70 -4.90
N PRO A 584 13.84 32.99 -4.69
CA PRO A 584 14.73 33.49 -3.63
C PRO A 584 14.04 33.53 -2.26
N SER A 585 14.83 33.37 -1.19
CA SER A 585 14.36 33.59 0.18
C SER A 585 15.38 34.35 1.02
N ASP A 586 14.93 35.04 2.06
CA ASP A 586 15.79 35.74 3.02
C ASP A 586 16.19 34.84 4.21
N GLU A 587 15.47 33.75 4.43
CA GLU A 587 15.73 32.77 5.49
C GLU A 587 15.96 31.38 4.88
N ASP A 588 16.47 30.46 5.68
CA ASP A 588 16.67 29.08 5.27
C ASP A 588 15.30 28.40 5.07
N GLN A 589 15.07 27.88 3.87
CA GLN A 589 13.83 27.21 3.47
C GLN A 589 13.79 25.75 3.88
N LEU A 590 14.96 25.11 4.01
CA LEU A 590 15.11 23.77 4.56
C LEU A 590 16.20 23.79 5.63
N ALA A 591 15.89 23.31 6.82
CA ALA A 591 16.85 23.14 7.91
C ALA A 591 16.82 21.70 8.45
N ALA A 592 17.87 20.91 8.23
CA ALA A 592 17.91 19.50 8.62
C ALA A 592 19.32 18.91 8.67
N PRO A 593 19.59 17.87 9.48
CA PRO A 593 20.68 16.93 9.23
C PRO A 593 20.39 16.18 7.92
N LEU A 594 21.30 16.25 6.93
CA LEU A 594 21.03 15.72 5.59
C LEU A 594 21.59 14.31 5.40
N SER A 595 20.82 13.46 4.73
CA SER A 595 21.26 12.11 4.39
C SER A 595 20.64 11.68 3.05
N ILE A 596 21.45 11.58 2.00
CA ILE A 596 20.98 11.48 0.60
C ILE A 596 21.54 10.21 -0.03
N GLY A 597 20.67 9.31 -0.49
CA GLY A 597 21.04 8.06 -1.17
C GLY A 597 21.85 7.12 -0.26
N LEU A 598 21.28 6.73 0.88
CA LEU A 598 22.02 6.12 2.00
C LEU A 598 22.20 4.60 1.94
N GLU A 599 21.51 3.91 1.02
CA GLU A 599 21.47 2.44 0.99
C GLU A 599 21.77 1.88 -0.40
N LEU A 600 22.19 0.62 -0.46
CA LEU A 600 22.61 -0.04 -1.71
C LEU A 600 21.49 0.02 -2.77
N GLY A 601 21.75 0.75 -3.86
CA GLY A 601 20.81 0.94 -4.96
C GLY A 601 19.74 2.00 -4.75
N GLY A 602 19.70 2.67 -3.58
CA GLY A 602 18.85 3.83 -3.33
C GLY A 602 19.28 5.07 -4.14
N ARG A 603 18.31 5.92 -4.50
CA ARG A 603 18.54 7.14 -5.29
C ARG A 603 18.00 8.38 -4.57
N GLY A 604 18.88 9.27 -4.15
CA GLY A 604 18.52 10.53 -3.51
C GLY A 604 18.92 11.73 -4.35
N GLU A 605 18.01 12.70 -4.51
CA GLU A 605 18.31 13.96 -5.17
C GLU A 605 17.83 15.15 -4.34
N LEU A 606 18.71 16.09 -4.04
CA LEU A 606 18.37 17.40 -3.48
C LEU A 606 18.79 18.49 -4.47
N LEU A 607 17.82 19.24 -4.97
CA LEU A 607 17.99 20.29 -5.96
C LEU A 607 17.63 21.67 -5.37
N LEU A 608 18.59 22.58 -5.34
CA LEU A 608 18.41 23.97 -4.92
C LEU A 608 18.40 24.88 -6.15
N GLN A 609 17.40 25.75 -6.28
CA GLN A 609 17.24 26.61 -7.47
C GLN A 609 16.95 28.07 -7.12
N SER A 610 17.39 28.97 -8.02
CA SER A 610 16.84 30.33 -8.14
C SER A 610 16.89 31.17 -6.87
N GLY A 611 17.94 31.04 -6.08
CA GLY A 611 18.12 31.78 -4.82
C GLY A 611 17.69 31.01 -3.57
N ALA A 612 17.60 29.68 -3.69
CA ALA A 612 17.21 28.82 -2.58
C ALA A 612 18.24 28.86 -1.45
N ARG A 613 17.76 28.79 -0.21
CA ARG A 613 18.61 28.75 1.00
C ARG A 613 18.32 27.49 1.81
N VAL A 614 19.35 26.74 2.15
CA VAL A 614 19.27 25.52 2.96
C VAL A 614 20.34 25.56 4.04
N ALA A 615 19.99 25.16 5.27
CA ALA A 615 20.92 24.93 6.36
C ALA A 615 20.99 23.43 6.68
N ALA A 616 22.16 22.83 6.48
CA ALA A 616 22.45 21.44 6.78
C ALA A 616 23.25 21.32 8.07
N ARG A 617 22.81 20.46 9.00
CA ARG A 617 23.57 20.11 10.21
C ARG A 617 24.51 18.93 9.93
N GLY A 618 25.52 19.17 9.10
CA GLY A 618 26.29 18.14 8.42
C GLY A 618 25.45 17.31 7.44
N GLY A 619 26.04 16.23 6.92
CA GLY A 619 25.30 15.23 6.18
C GLY A 619 26.14 14.32 5.30
N GLN A 620 25.49 13.33 4.69
CA GLN A 620 26.12 12.40 3.76
C GLN A 620 25.38 12.42 2.42
N VAL A 621 26.13 12.54 1.33
CA VAL A 621 25.64 12.46 -0.05
C VAL A 621 26.26 11.23 -0.70
N GLY A 622 25.46 10.19 -0.94
CA GLY A 622 25.93 8.91 -1.43
C GLY A 622 26.50 8.02 -0.34
N GLY A 623 25.71 7.04 0.11
CA GLY A 623 26.08 5.99 1.06
C GLY A 623 26.92 4.85 0.43
N PRO A 624 26.64 3.57 0.73
CA PRO A 624 27.52 2.45 0.38
C PRO A 624 27.65 2.23 -1.15
N PRO A 625 28.70 1.51 -1.61
CA PRO A 625 28.97 1.28 -3.04
C PRO A 625 27.74 0.81 -3.83
N GLY A 626 27.26 1.65 -4.76
CA GLY A 626 26.10 1.36 -5.61
C GLY A 626 24.85 2.19 -5.30
N SER A 627 24.83 2.98 -4.23
CA SER A 627 23.82 4.05 -4.06
C SER A 627 24.16 5.25 -4.96
N GLU A 628 23.14 6.03 -5.34
CA GLU A 628 23.30 7.27 -6.12
C GLU A 628 22.70 8.43 -5.32
N GLY A 629 23.54 9.26 -4.69
CA GLY A 629 23.15 10.50 -4.04
C GLY A 629 23.64 11.71 -4.84
N VAL A 630 22.74 12.63 -5.17
CA VAL A 630 23.07 13.88 -5.88
C VAL A 630 22.57 15.08 -5.09
N LEU A 631 23.47 16.02 -4.85
CA LEU A 631 23.17 17.34 -4.33
C LEU A 631 23.52 18.36 -5.41
N GLU A 632 22.51 19.01 -5.97
CA GLU A 632 22.68 19.96 -7.06
C GLU A 632 22.23 21.38 -6.65
N LEU A 633 23.13 22.35 -6.83
CA LEU A 633 22.88 23.76 -6.53
C LEU A 633 22.93 24.57 -7.83
N GLN A 634 21.78 25.08 -8.25
CA GLN A 634 21.61 25.89 -9.45
C GLN A 634 21.24 27.33 -9.09
N GLY A 635 22.25 28.20 -9.02
CA GLY A 635 22.02 29.62 -8.79
C GLY A 635 21.62 30.39 -10.04
N ASP A 636 21.02 31.55 -9.80
CA ASP A 636 20.62 32.48 -10.84
C ASP A 636 21.89 33.12 -11.45
N PRO A 637 22.10 33.05 -12.77
CA PRO A 637 23.23 33.74 -13.42
C PRO A 637 23.31 35.24 -13.14
N SER A 638 22.17 35.88 -12.81
CA SER A 638 22.09 37.29 -12.42
C SER A 638 22.38 37.55 -10.94
N ALA A 639 22.33 36.52 -10.10
CA ALA A 639 22.60 36.55 -8.66
C ALA A 639 23.29 35.24 -8.20
N PRO A 640 24.55 35.00 -8.62
CA PRO A 640 25.25 33.72 -8.43
C PRO A 640 25.56 33.37 -6.96
N GLU A 641 25.34 34.31 -6.04
CA GLU A 641 25.53 34.08 -4.60
C GLU A 641 24.21 33.94 -3.84
N ALA A 642 23.07 34.00 -4.53
CA ALA A 642 21.76 33.93 -3.88
C ALA A 642 21.37 32.50 -3.49
N THR A 643 21.87 31.48 -4.21
CA THR A 643 21.60 30.08 -3.89
C THR A 643 22.68 29.55 -2.95
N VAL A 644 22.29 29.22 -1.74
CA VAL A 644 23.20 28.96 -0.62
C VAL A 644 22.83 27.66 0.08
N LEU A 645 23.82 26.76 0.20
CA LEU A 645 23.81 25.69 1.19
C LEU A 645 24.76 26.06 2.32
N ARG A 646 24.24 26.27 3.52
CA ARG A 646 25.03 26.48 4.73
C ARG A 646 25.20 25.14 5.43
N VAL A 647 26.42 24.75 5.74
CA VAL A 647 26.72 23.57 6.55
C VAL A 647 27.18 24.07 7.91
N VAL A 648 26.46 23.68 8.95
CA VAL A 648 26.71 24.02 10.34
C VAL A 648 26.86 22.73 11.14
N ASP A 649 27.57 22.75 12.27
CA ASP A 649 27.56 21.68 13.27
C ASP A 649 27.67 20.24 12.71
N GLY A 650 28.74 19.95 11.97
CA GLY A 650 29.02 18.61 11.44
C GLY A 650 29.55 18.62 10.00
N THR A 651 30.31 17.59 9.64
CA THR A 651 30.94 17.46 8.32
C THR A 651 29.90 17.14 7.24
N LEU A 652 30.08 17.73 6.05
CA LEU A 652 29.39 17.28 4.84
C LEU A 652 30.29 16.28 4.12
N GLU A 653 29.85 15.04 4.01
CA GLU A 653 30.54 13.95 3.33
C GLU A 653 29.95 13.72 1.94
N ILE A 654 30.82 13.65 0.93
CA ILE A 654 30.44 13.28 -0.44
C ILE A 654 31.05 11.92 -0.74
N GLY A 655 30.19 10.91 -0.95
CA GLY A 655 30.54 9.51 -1.08
C GLY A 655 30.83 8.80 0.26
N PRO A 656 30.90 7.46 0.27
CA PRO A 656 31.17 6.66 1.46
C PRO A 656 32.63 6.70 1.87
N GLU A 657 32.87 6.59 3.17
CA GLU A 657 34.19 6.32 3.72
C GLU A 657 34.71 4.93 3.29
N GLY A 658 36.00 4.83 2.95
CA GLY A 658 36.68 3.56 2.66
C GLY A 658 37.12 3.36 1.19
N GLU A 659 37.92 2.32 0.96
CA GLU A 659 38.44 2.01 -0.38
C GLU A 659 37.32 1.45 -1.29
N SER A 660 37.31 1.93 -2.54
CA SER A 660 36.45 1.37 -3.58
C SER A 660 36.74 -0.13 -3.75
N PRO A 661 35.73 -1.02 -3.78
CA PRO A 661 35.91 -2.35 -4.32
C PRO A 661 36.46 -2.19 -5.74
N SER A 662 37.53 -2.91 -6.09
CA SER A 662 38.30 -2.79 -7.34
C SER A 662 37.48 -2.85 -8.65
N ASP A 663 36.18 -3.09 -8.57
CA ASP A 663 35.23 -3.25 -9.68
C ASP A 663 34.20 -2.08 -9.81
N VAL A 664 34.22 -1.07 -8.93
CA VAL A 664 33.24 0.06 -8.95
C VAL A 664 33.94 1.39 -9.24
N PHE A 665 33.89 1.84 -10.49
CA PHE A 665 34.52 3.10 -10.95
C PHE A 665 33.60 4.33 -10.92
N ALA A 666 32.38 4.25 -10.38
CA ALA A 666 31.47 5.39 -10.38
C ALA A 666 31.34 6.04 -9.01
N PRO A 667 31.26 7.37 -8.96
CA PRO A 667 30.92 8.06 -7.74
C PRO A 667 29.52 7.63 -7.29
N THR A 668 29.36 7.43 -5.98
CA THR A 668 28.07 7.16 -5.35
C THR A 668 27.47 8.44 -4.76
N GLY A 669 28.29 9.46 -4.53
CA GLY A 669 27.89 10.80 -4.11
C GLY A 669 28.42 11.87 -5.05
N GLU A 670 27.55 12.79 -5.49
CA GLU A 670 27.95 13.94 -6.30
C GLU A 670 27.36 15.25 -5.78
N LEU A 671 28.23 16.26 -5.62
CA LEU A 671 27.87 17.66 -5.41
C LEU A 671 28.10 18.43 -6.72
N VAL A 672 27.04 18.99 -7.28
CA VAL A 672 27.08 19.77 -8.52
C VAL A 672 26.78 21.23 -8.23
N LEU A 673 27.71 22.11 -8.60
CA LEU A 673 27.58 23.56 -8.43
C LEU A 673 27.36 24.25 -9.78
N SER A 674 26.40 25.16 -9.85
CA SER A 674 26.20 26.04 -11.00
C SER A 674 25.85 27.44 -10.53
N ASN A 675 26.84 28.33 -10.47
CA ASN A 675 26.73 29.70 -9.97
C ASN A 675 26.06 29.73 -8.59
N ALA A 676 26.55 28.92 -7.66
CA ALA A 676 25.98 28.79 -6.31
C ALA A 676 27.09 28.71 -5.25
N VAL A 677 26.71 28.84 -3.98
CA VAL A 677 27.63 28.89 -2.85
C VAL A 677 27.30 27.81 -1.83
N VAL A 678 28.32 27.07 -1.39
CA VAL A 678 28.31 26.29 -0.16
C VAL A 678 29.06 27.09 0.91
N VAL A 679 28.47 27.31 2.07
CA VAL A 679 29.08 28.02 3.21
C VAL A 679 29.38 27.01 4.31
N LEU A 680 30.62 26.93 4.77
CA LEU A 680 31.07 26.10 5.87
C LEU A 680 31.24 26.97 7.12
N GLU A 681 30.44 26.71 8.15
CA GLU A 681 30.50 27.43 9.43
C GLU A 681 31.10 26.53 10.51
N ASP A 682 32.39 26.72 10.79
CA ASP A 682 33.22 25.93 11.71
C ASP A 682 33.16 24.41 11.44
N THR A 683 33.22 24.03 10.16
CA THR A 683 33.05 22.64 9.70
C THR A 683 33.90 22.29 8.46
N SER A 684 33.92 21.01 8.09
CA SER A 684 34.61 20.49 6.90
C SER A 684 33.67 19.97 5.82
N LEU A 685 34.19 19.97 4.60
CA LEU A 685 33.67 19.19 3.47
C LEU A 685 34.68 18.09 3.16
N ASP A 686 34.23 16.85 3.20
CA ASP A 686 35.05 15.67 2.97
C ASP A 686 34.57 14.98 1.68
N VAL A 687 35.40 15.04 0.65
CA VAL A 687 35.15 14.36 -0.62
C VAL A 687 35.83 13.00 -0.56
N ASN A 688 35.08 11.97 -0.19
CA ASN A 688 35.58 10.61 0.00
C ASN A 688 35.95 9.94 -1.33
N PRO A 689 36.62 8.77 -1.36
CA PRO A 689 37.14 8.16 -2.60
C PRO A 689 36.12 7.92 -3.73
N LEU A 690 34.84 7.71 -3.38
CA LEU A 690 33.73 7.58 -4.33
C LEU A 690 32.83 8.83 -4.39
N GLY A 691 33.33 9.95 -3.88
CA GLY A 691 32.70 11.26 -3.93
C GLY A 691 33.19 12.11 -5.09
N ARG A 692 32.31 12.99 -5.58
CA ARG A 692 32.64 13.93 -6.64
C ARG A 692 32.06 15.33 -6.40
N VAL A 693 32.87 16.36 -6.65
CA VAL A 693 32.42 17.75 -6.71
C VAL A 693 32.68 18.28 -8.11
N SER A 694 31.68 18.88 -8.75
CA SER A 694 31.79 19.36 -10.12
C SER A 694 31.05 20.67 -10.39
N GLY A 695 31.33 21.30 -11.54
CA GLY A 695 30.64 22.49 -12.02
C GLY A 695 31.37 23.80 -11.73
N THR A 696 30.62 24.88 -11.59
CA THR A 696 31.12 26.25 -11.37
C THR A 696 30.41 26.84 -10.17
N GLY A 697 31.13 27.17 -9.10
CA GLY A 697 30.56 27.71 -7.87
C GLY A 697 31.63 27.91 -6.81
N ARG A 698 31.22 28.36 -5.62
CA ARG A 698 32.13 28.66 -4.51
C ARG A 698 31.81 27.82 -3.29
N ILE A 699 32.86 27.36 -2.61
CA ILE A 699 32.80 26.76 -1.28
C ILE A 699 33.50 27.72 -0.34
N ASP A 700 32.73 28.48 0.42
CA ASP A 700 33.19 29.52 1.34
C ASP A 700 33.34 28.97 2.75
N GLY A 701 34.57 28.92 3.25
CA GLY A 701 34.90 28.50 4.61
C GLY A 701 35.86 29.51 5.24
N SER A 702 35.50 30.79 5.27
CA SER A 702 36.34 31.84 5.86
C SER A 702 36.58 31.64 7.38
N GLY A 703 37.61 30.88 7.74
CA GLY A 703 37.99 30.56 9.12
C GLY A 703 39.06 29.46 9.16
N ILE A 704 39.91 29.45 10.19
CA ILE A 704 41.00 28.44 10.30
C ILE A 704 40.51 27.03 10.67
N ALA A 705 39.25 26.91 11.10
CA ALA A 705 38.61 25.63 11.43
C ALA A 705 37.96 24.96 10.21
N ASN A 706 37.76 25.71 9.12
CA ASN A 706 37.08 25.19 7.94
C ASN A 706 38.08 24.58 6.95
N SER A 707 37.78 23.36 6.49
CA SER A 707 38.64 22.64 5.56
C SER A 707 37.87 21.88 4.49
N VAL A 708 38.51 21.73 3.33
CA VAL A 708 38.08 20.82 2.28
C VAL A 708 39.13 19.73 2.16
N LEU A 709 38.73 18.49 2.46
CA LEU A 709 39.57 17.30 2.29
C LEU A 709 39.16 16.59 1.00
N ASN A 710 40.09 16.44 0.05
CA ASN A 710 39.84 15.74 -1.20
C ASN A 710 40.54 14.38 -1.24
N GLN A 711 39.77 13.31 -1.10
CA GLN A 711 40.15 11.91 -1.32
C GLN A 711 39.51 11.30 -2.57
N GLY A 712 38.47 11.95 -3.12
CA GLY A 712 37.74 11.58 -4.34
C GLY A 712 38.10 12.46 -5.52
N VAL A 713 37.09 13.04 -6.19
CA VAL A 713 37.29 13.88 -7.39
C VAL A 713 36.74 15.29 -7.18
N ILE A 714 37.57 16.31 -7.38
CA ILE A 714 37.11 17.72 -7.48
C ILE A 714 37.42 18.24 -8.89
N GLY A 715 36.42 18.80 -9.55
CA GLY A 715 36.54 19.41 -10.86
C GLY A 715 37.15 20.82 -10.81
N CYS A 716 37.96 21.16 -11.82
CA CYS A 716 38.28 22.56 -12.13
C CYS A 716 36.98 23.37 -12.36
N GLY A 717 37.02 24.66 -12.06
CA GLY A 717 35.90 25.60 -12.15
C GLY A 717 35.24 25.92 -10.80
N VAL A 718 35.54 25.12 -9.78
CA VAL A 718 35.16 25.36 -8.39
C VAL A 718 36.14 26.35 -7.74
N GLN A 719 35.63 27.27 -6.94
CA GLN A 719 36.40 28.15 -6.07
C GLN A 719 36.29 27.66 -4.62
N LEU A 720 37.42 27.52 -3.94
CA LEU A 720 37.54 27.07 -2.56
C LEU A 720 38.13 28.19 -1.70
N ASP A 721 37.32 28.76 -0.82
CA ASP A 721 37.74 29.75 0.16
C ASP A 721 37.88 29.12 1.55
N ALA A 722 38.71 28.07 1.64
CA ALA A 722 38.97 27.29 2.86
C ALA A 722 40.41 26.74 2.86
N ILE A 723 40.82 26.09 3.96
CA ILE A 723 42.03 25.27 3.95
C ILE A 723 41.78 24.05 3.06
N TYR A 724 42.62 23.87 2.04
CA TYR A 724 42.50 22.78 1.09
C TYR A 724 43.55 21.69 1.35
N VAL A 725 43.11 20.44 1.44
CA VAL A 725 43.98 19.28 1.60
C VAL A 725 43.67 18.26 0.52
N GLN A 726 44.61 18.08 -0.41
CA GLN A 726 44.59 16.98 -1.37
C GLN A 726 45.23 15.74 -0.75
N ALA A 727 44.47 14.66 -0.63
CA ALA A 727 44.97 13.37 -0.14
C ALA A 727 45.65 12.56 -1.26
N PRO A 728 46.43 11.51 -0.93
CA PRO A 728 47.11 10.68 -1.93
C PRO A 728 46.17 10.00 -2.94
N THR A 729 44.93 9.69 -2.56
CA THR A 729 43.91 9.09 -3.44
C THR A 729 43.12 10.14 -4.22
N GLY A 730 43.19 11.40 -3.80
CA GLY A 730 42.40 12.47 -4.39
C GLY A 730 42.81 12.76 -5.83
N VAL A 731 41.84 13.22 -6.60
CA VAL A 731 41.99 13.65 -7.98
C VAL A 731 41.47 15.07 -8.15
N VAL A 732 42.26 15.92 -8.81
CA VAL A 732 41.78 17.18 -9.38
C VAL A 732 41.61 16.98 -10.87
N GLU A 733 40.38 17.15 -11.38
CA GLU A 733 40.05 16.87 -12.78
C GLU A 733 39.68 18.13 -13.55
N CYS A 734 40.42 18.42 -14.62
CA CYS A 734 40.27 19.64 -15.38
C CYS A 734 39.91 19.33 -16.84
N PRO A 735 38.62 19.39 -17.22
CA PRO A 735 38.20 19.11 -18.57
C PRO A 735 38.46 20.31 -19.50
N GLN A 736 39.01 20.03 -20.68
CA GLN A 736 39.22 20.98 -21.78
C GLN A 736 38.45 20.52 -22.99
N ALA A 737 37.42 21.26 -23.41
CA ALA A 737 36.50 20.82 -24.46
C ALA A 737 36.50 21.76 -25.66
N ALA A 738 36.54 21.19 -26.86
CA ALA A 738 36.31 21.92 -28.10
C ALA A 738 34.79 22.14 -28.27
N PRO A 739 34.38 23.17 -29.03
CA PRO A 739 32.98 23.32 -29.41
C PRO A 739 32.47 22.04 -30.08
N PRO A 740 31.26 21.56 -29.75
CA PRO A 740 30.68 20.44 -30.44
C PRO A 740 30.63 20.77 -31.94
N ALA A 741 31.40 20.05 -32.75
CA ALA A 741 31.44 20.27 -34.19
C ALA A 741 30.02 20.12 -34.74
N ALA A 742 29.47 21.20 -35.29
CA ALA A 742 28.27 21.11 -36.12
C ALA A 742 28.55 20.07 -37.23
N PRO A 743 27.56 19.23 -37.62
CA PRO A 743 27.75 18.29 -38.70
C PRO A 743 28.21 19.04 -39.96
N GLN A 744 29.47 18.85 -40.35
CA GLN A 744 30.04 19.39 -41.57
C GLN A 744 29.29 18.73 -42.74
N LEU A 745 28.24 19.39 -43.24
CA LEU A 745 27.63 19.06 -44.51
C LEU A 745 28.70 19.27 -45.59
N SER A 746 28.98 18.22 -46.36
CA SER A 746 29.92 18.29 -47.49
C SER A 746 29.57 19.46 -48.43
N PRO A 747 30.53 20.12 -49.09
CA PRO A 747 30.28 21.23 -50.02
C PRO A 747 29.26 20.94 -51.14
N LEU A 748 29.02 19.66 -51.44
CA LEU A 748 28.04 19.20 -52.43
C LEU A 748 26.57 19.21 -51.96
N ALA A 749 26.30 19.43 -50.66
CA ALA A 749 24.94 19.54 -50.13
C ALA A 749 24.43 21.00 -50.03
N ALA A 750 25.32 21.98 -50.18
CA ALA A 750 25.00 23.41 -50.00
C ALA A 750 24.25 24.05 -51.19
N THR A 751 24.14 23.36 -52.34
CA THR A 751 23.55 23.92 -53.57
C THR A 751 22.07 23.58 -53.79
N ARG A 752 21.40 22.82 -52.91
CA ARG A 752 19.99 22.43 -53.11
C ARG A 752 18.96 22.98 -52.13
N PHE A 753 19.32 23.84 -51.18
CA PHE A 753 18.35 24.50 -50.29
C PHE A 753 18.66 25.98 -50.07
N ALA A 754 18.26 26.81 -51.04
CA ALA A 754 18.26 28.26 -50.90
C ALA A 754 16.84 28.76 -50.59
N ARG A 755 16.39 28.62 -49.33
CA ARG A 755 15.54 29.56 -48.58
C ARG A 755 14.93 28.91 -47.33
N ALA A 756 14.98 29.67 -46.24
CA ALA A 756 14.27 29.49 -44.97
C ALA A 756 14.81 28.45 -43.97
N VAL A 757 16.08 28.59 -43.57
CA VAL A 757 16.43 28.43 -42.15
C VAL A 757 17.43 29.55 -41.82
N ARG A 758 16.96 30.59 -41.11
CA ARG A 758 17.87 31.46 -40.36
C ARG A 758 18.38 30.56 -39.23
N ALA A 759 19.45 29.81 -39.50
CA ALA A 759 20.09 29.00 -38.47
C ALA A 759 20.53 29.98 -37.39
N LYS A 760 19.84 29.94 -36.24
CA LYS A 760 20.33 30.51 -35.00
C LYS A 760 21.77 30.00 -34.90
N ARG A 761 22.74 30.93 -34.95
CA ARG A 761 24.14 30.59 -34.71
C ARG A 761 24.11 29.71 -33.45
N PRO A 762 24.59 28.46 -33.48
CA PRO A 762 24.61 27.67 -32.26
C PRO A 762 25.26 28.54 -31.20
N THR A 763 24.59 28.68 -30.05
CA THR A 763 25.18 29.38 -28.91
C THR A 763 26.59 28.84 -28.73
N PRO A 764 27.62 29.69 -28.61
CA PRO A 764 28.95 29.20 -28.31
C PRO A 764 28.84 28.23 -27.12
N PRO A 765 29.55 27.09 -27.14
CA PRO A 765 29.61 26.22 -25.97
C PRO A 765 30.09 27.05 -24.77
N PRO A 766 29.74 26.65 -23.55
CA PRO A 766 30.34 27.26 -22.37
C PRO A 766 31.87 27.18 -22.51
N PRO A 767 32.62 28.24 -22.14
CA PRO A 767 34.07 28.17 -22.04
C PRO A 767 34.46 26.97 -21.16
N PRO A 768 35.65 26.38 -21.34
CA PRO A 768 36.15 25.39 -20.39
C PRO A 768 36.03 25.96 -18.98
N PRO A 769 35.67 25.13 -17.98
CA PRO A 769 35.65 25.59 -16.61
C PRO A 769 37.03 26.19 -16.28
N GLY A 770 37.02 27.33 -15.59
CA GLY A 770 38.25 27.99 -15.17
C GLY A 770 39.12 27.12 -14.26
N PRO A 771 40.27 27.60 -13.77
CA PRO A 771 41.10 26.84 -12.84
C PRO A 771 40.33 26.48 -11.57
N LEU A 772 40.78 25.44 -10.86
CA LEU A 772 40.47 25.28 -9.44
C LEU A 772 41.12 26.43 -8.68
N VAL A 773 40.33 27.31 -8.08
CA VAL A 773 40.83 28.47 -7.34
C VAL A 773 40.80 28.13 -5.85
N VAL A 774 41.91 28.31 -5.14
CA VAL A 774 42.00 28.15 -3.68
C VAL A 774 42.49 29.45 -3.06
N THR A 775 41.65 30.16 -2.32
CA THR A 775 42.09 31.42 -1.68
C THR A 775 42.80 31.20 -0.34
N GLY A 776 42.55 30.05 0.32
CA GLY A 776 43.26 29.62 1.52
C GLY A 776 44.61 28.95 1.25
N ASN A 777 45.15 28.28 2.28
CA ASN A 777 46.34 27.45 2.13
C ASN A 777 45.98 26.12 1.46
N ALA A 778 46.90 25.57 0.67
CA ALA A 778 46.74 24.28 0.00
C ALA A 778 47.87 23.31 0.37
N THR A 779 47.52 22.06 0.65
CA THR A 779 48.46 20.93 0.69
C THR A 779 48.16 20.04 -0.51
N LEU A 780 49.16 19.80 -1.36
CA LEU A 780 49.02 19.04 -2.61
C LEU A 780 49.69 17.65 -2.50
N ASP A 781 48.99 16.64 -3.00
CA ASP A 781 49.41 15.24 -3.16
C ASP A 781 48.58 14.63 -4.32
N GLY A 782 48.52 13.31 -4.46
CA GLY A 782 47.57 12.62 -5.34
C GLY A 782 47.75 12.94 -6.83
N THR A 783 46.65 12.96 -7.58
CA THR A 783 46.69 13.04 -9.06
C THR A 783 46.01 14.29 -9.61
N LEU A 784 46.69 14.99 -10.53
CA LEU A 784 46.08 16.00 -11.39
C LEU A 784 45.76 15.39 -12.75
N VAL A 785 44.50 15.49 -13.21
CA VAL A 785 44.05 14.96 -14.50
C VAL A 785 43.62 16.09 -15.42
N LEU A 786 44.33 16.28 -16.54
CA LEU A 786 43.90 17.17 -17.62
C LEU A 786 43.17 16.35 -18.69
N ARG A 787 41.86 16.55 -18.84
CA ARG A 787 41.04 15.75 -19.73
C ARG A 787 40.62 16.53 -20.97
N PHE A 788 41.16 16.19 -22.12
CA PHE A 788 40.72 16.73 -23.40
C PHE A 788 39.45 16.01 -23.86
N LEU A 789 38.42 16.78 -24.23
CA LEU A 789 37.08 16.32 -24.58
C LEU A 789 36.63 16.87 -25.93
N ASN A 790 35.66 16.19 -26.54
CA ASN A 790 35.05 16.58 -27.81
C ASN A 790 36.03 16.81 -28.97
N GLY A 791 37.16 16.12 -28.97
CA GLY A 791 38.16 16.20 -30.04
C GLY A 791 39.02 17.46 -29.96
N PHE A 792 39.06 18.11 -28.79
CA PHE A 792 40.01 19.17 -28.53
C PHE A 792 41.43 18.60 -28.49
N ALA A 793 42.34 19.27 -29.18
CA ALA A 793 43.76 19.01 -29.11
C ALA A 793 44.51 20.34 -29.14
N PRO A 794 45.44 20.58 -28.20
CA PRO A 794 46.20 21.82 -28.13
C PRO A 794 47.27 21.89 -29.22
N SER A 795 47.54 23.10 -29.69
CA SER A 795 48.72 23.43 -30.47
C SER A 795 49.95 23.61 -29.57
N GLU A 796 51.14 23.46 -30.15
CA GLU A 796 52.39 23.78 -29.45
C GLU A 796 52.33 25.22 -28.90
N GLY A 797 52.67 25.38 -27.62
CA GLY A 797 52.63 26.66 -26.91
C GLY A 797 51.29 27.00 -26.25
N ASP A 798 50.21 26.25 -26.51
CA ASP A 798 48.94 26.45 -25.81
C ASP A 798 49.12 26.20 -24.31
N ALA A 799 48.60 27.09 -23.47
CA ALA A 799 48.74 27.03 -22.01
C ALA A 799 47.37 26.92 -21.33
N PHE A 800 47.32 26.10 -20.27
CA PHE A 800 46.13 25.81 -19.48
C PHE A 800 46.41 26.09 -18.01
N ASP A 801 45.65 27.02 -17.44
CA ASP A 801 45.67 27.26 -16.00
C ASP A 801 44.73 26.27 -15.32
N LEU A 802 45.29 25.47 -14.42
CA LEU A 802 44.56 24.35 -13.81
C LEU A 802 44.28 24.60 -12.34
N VAL A 803 45.25 25.16 -11.62
CA VAL A 803 45.12 25.46 -10.20
C VAL A 803 45.69 26.84 -9.93
N ASP A 804 44.97 27.65 -9.17
CA ASP A 804 45.40 28.97 -8.72
C ASP A 804 45.22 29.08 -7.19
N VAL A 805 46.33 29.03 -6.46
CA VAL A 805 46.33 29.11 -4.98
C VAL A 805 46.85 30.47 -4.53
N ALA A 806 46.02 31.25 -3.83
CA ALA A 806 46.42 32.55 -3.30
C ALA A 806 47.22 32.45 -1.99
N GLY A 807 46.94 31.42 -1.16
CA GLY A 807 47.64 31.16 0.09
C GLY A 807 48.94 30.36 -0.08
N ASN A 808 49.44 29.80 1.02
CA ASN A 808 50.65 28.98 0.98
C ASN A 808 50.35 27.60 0.37
N VAL A 809 51.19 27.18 -0.58
CA VAL A 809 51.19 25.83 -1.13
C VAL A 809 52.28 25.00 -0.45
N THR A 810 51.91 23.81 0.04
CA THR A 810 52.85 22.80 0.51
C THR A 810 52.63 21.49 -0.25
N GLY A 811 53.69 20.69 -0.44
CA GLY A 811 53.64 19.47 -1.25
C GLY A 811 53.58 19.75 -2.77
N ALA A 812 53.27 18.70 -3.53
CA ALA A 812 53.08 18.73 -4.98
C ALA A 812 52.21 17.54 -5.38
N PHE A 813 51.50 17.62 -6.51
CA PHE A 813 50.81 16.44 -7.06
C PHE A 813 51.82 15.31 -7.29
N ALA A 814 51.52 14.12 -6.81
CA ALA A 814 52.35 12.93 -6.99
C ALA A 814 52.36 12.45 -8.45
N SER A 815 51.29 12.73 -9.19
CA SER A 815 51.15 12.37 -10.61
C SER A 815 50.37 13.44 -11.39
N VAL A 816 50.75 13.67 -12.64
CA VAL A 816 49.99 14.47 -13.61
C VAL A 816 49.67 13.58 -14.80
N VAL A 817 48.39 13.46 -15.12
CA VAL A 817 47.87 12.58 -16.17
C VAL A 817 47.15 13.41 -17.22
N VAL A 818 47.54 13.24 -18.48
CA VAL A 818 46.84 13.83 -19.62
C VAL A 818 46.00 12.76 -20.31
N GLN A 819 44.71 13.05 -20.49
CA GLN A 819 43.76 12.12 -21.10
C GLN A 819 43.10 12.72 -22.34
N GLY A 820 42.78 11.85 -23.30
CA GLY A 820 42.05 12.21 -24.51
C GLY A 820 42.92 12.55 -25.73
N LEU A 821 44.24 12.66 -25.60
CA LEU A 821 45.12 12.94 -26.74
C LEU A 821 45.78 11.68 -27.27
N ALA A 822 46.14 11.70 -28.56
CA ALA A 822 46.91 10.63 -29.18
C ALA A 822 48.32 10.55 -28.58
N PRO A 823 48.98 9.37 -28.64
CA PRO A 823 50.37 9.25 -28.19
C PRO A 823 51.30 10.25 -28.89
N GLY A 824 52.18 10.88 -28.12
CA GLY A 824 53.14 11.88 -28.63
C GLY A 824 52.83 13.32 -28.22
N ALA A 825 51.67 13.57 -27.61
CA ALA A 825 51.41 14.84 -26.94
C ALA A 825 52.31 14.98 -25.70
N ASP A 826 53.06 16.07 -25.61
CA ASP A 826 53.97 16.36 -24.49
C ASP A 826 53.65 17.72 -23.87
N PHE A 827 53.86 17.84 -22.55
CA PHE A 827 53.48 19.03 -21.78
C PHE A 827 54.57 19.41 -20.78
N ALA A 828 54.87 20.71 -20.73
CA ALA A 828 55.64 21.29 -19.63
C ALA A 828 54.70 21.72 -18.52
N GLN A 829 55.02 21.31 -17.29
CA GLN A 829 54.38 21.83 -16.08
C GLN A 829 55.20 22.96 -15.50
N ASP A 830 54.57 24.11 -15.29
CA ASP A 830 55.14 25.23 -14.55
C ASP A 830 54.35 25.45 -13.24
N VAL A 831 55.09 25.66 -12.15
CA VAL A 831 54.54 25.93 -10.82
C VAL A 831 55.19 27.19 -10.29
N ALA A 832 54.47 28.31 -10.38
CA ALA A 832 54.99 29.63 -10.01
C ALA A 832 53.95 30.42 -9.22
N GLY A 833 54.33 30.89 -8.04
CA GLY A 833 53.48 31.80 -7.24
C GLY A 833 52.11 31.22 -6.85
N GLY A 834 52.02 29.89 -6.64
CA GLY A 834 50.76 29.22 -6.30
C GLY A 834 49.91 28.79 -7.50
N ARG A 835 50.33 29.15 -8.72
CA ARG A 835 49.66 28.78 -9.97
C ARG A 835 50.31 27.56 -10.60
N ILE A 836 49.48 26.63 -11.07
CA ILE A 836 49.89 25.46 -11.87
C ILE A 836 49.36 25.64 -13.28
N THR A 837 50.29 25.75 -14.23
CA THR A 837 50.00 25.91 -15.65
C THR A 837 50.63 24.74 -16.42
N LEU A 838 49.86 24.12 -17.32
CA LEU A 838 50.39 23.15 -18.29
C LEU A 838 50.50 23.81 -19.67
N THR A 839 51.68 23.76 -20.28
CA THR A 839 51.93 24.26 -21.63
C THR A 839 52.23 23.10 -22.58
N SER A 840 51.51 23.03 -23.70
CA SER A 840 51.76 22.03 -24.74
C SER A 840 53.12 22.25 -25.39
N LEU A 841 53.94 21.20 -25.48
CA LEU A 841 55.26 21.22 -26.14
C LEU A 841 55.23 20.71 -27.58
N THR A 842 54.06 20.24 -28.02
CA THR A 842 53.85 19.63 -29.33
C THR A 842 52.49 20.03 -29.88
N ASP A 843 52.33 20.02 -31.20
CA ASP A 843 51.00 19.99 -31.82
C ASP A 843 50.34 18.63 -31.54
N ALA A 844 49.43 18.59 -30.57
CA ALA A 844 48.77 17.36 -30.17
C ALA A 844 47.70 16.96 -31.19
N GLU A 845 47.44 15.65 -31.29
CA GLU A 845 46.33 15.11 -32.08
C GLU A 845 45.22 14.58 -31.16
N PRO A 846 43.93 14.83 -31.46
CA PRO A 846 42.83 14.33 -30.63
C PRO A 846 42.59 12.85 -30.90
N LEU A 847 42.26 12.09 -29.87
CA LEU A 847 41.74 10.74 -30.06
C LEU A 847 40.35 10.78 -30.75
N PRO A 848 39.96 9.71 -31.47
CA PRO A 848 38.59 9.52 -31.94
C PRO A 848 37.55 9.80 -30.85
N VAL A 849 36.48 10.53 -31.16
CA VAL A 849 35.42 10.89 -30.21
C VAL A 849 34.21 9.99 -30.42
N VAL A 850 33.71 9.36 -29.35
CA VAL A 850 32.55 8.46 -29.37
C VAL A 850 31.31 9.08 -28.76
N SER A 851 30.16 8.74 -29.32
CA SER A 851 28.83 9.21 -28.91
C SER A 851 27.83 8.08 -28.98
N VAL A 852 26.78 8.15 -28.18
CA VAL A 852 25.68 7.19 -28.16
C VAL A 852 24.35 7.89 -28.36
N LYS A 853 23.43 7.19 -29.03
CA LYS A 853 22.04 7.64 -29.21
C LYS A 853 21.09 6.44 -29.17
N ALA A 854 19.99 6.61 -28.44
CA ALA A 854 18.89 5.65 -28.34
C ALA A 854 17.54 6.38 -28.39
N GLN A 855 16.44 5.64 -28.53
CA GLN A 855 15.11 6.15 -28.18
C GLN A 855 14.94 6.02 -26.66
N PRO A 856 14.19 6.92 -26.01
CA PRO A 856 14.12 6.98 -24.55
C PRO A 856 13.28 5.87 -23.93
N THR A 857 12.49 5.14 -24.71
CA THR A 857 11.54 4.16 -24.20
C THR A 857 11.58 2.86 -25.00
N LEU A 858 11.47 1.75 -24.29
CA LEU A 858 11.27 0.40 -24.81
C LEU A 858 10.08 -0.21 -24.06
N ARG A 859 9.28 -1.04 -24.73
CA ARG A 859 8.19 -1.78 -24.08
C ARG A 859 8.56 -3.25 -23.96
N GLU A 860 8.24 -3.82 -22.81
CA GLU A 860 8.07 -5.25 -22.60
C GLU A 860 7.12 -5.82 -23.67
N SER A 861 7.62 -6.70 -24.54
CA SER A 861 6.81 -7.22 -25.64
C SER A 861 7.31 -8.57 -26.14
N ARG A 862 6.37 -9.46 -26.44
CA ARG A 862 6.63 -10.74 -27.12
C ARG A 862 7.07 -10.57 -28.58
N SER A 863 7.07 -9.34 -29.10
CA SER A 863 7.61 -9.00 -30.42
C SER A 863 9.14 -9.14 -30.46
N ARG A 864 9.68 -9.70 -31.55
CA ARG A 864 11.14 -9.72 -31.79
C ARG A 864 11.72 -8.34 -32.17
N LYS A 865 10.90 -7.30 -32.28
CA LYS A 865 11.36 -5.93 -32.57
C LYS A 865 11.85 -5.29 -31.27
N GLY A 866 13.15 -5.04 -31.19
CA GLY A 866 13.80 -4.31 -30.11
C GLY A 866 14.23 -2.90 -30.50
N LEU A 867 14.73 -2.15 -29.51
CA LEU A 867 15.39 -0.86 -29.69
C LEU A 867 16.82 -1.07 -30.22
N LYS A 868 17.35 -0.09 -30.96
CA LYS A 868 18.76 -0.06 -31.38
C LYS A 868 19.47 1.11 -30.73
N ILE A 869 20.49 0.80 -29.95
CA ILE A 869 21.40 1.81 -29.40
C ILE A 869 22.53 1.99 -30.42
N LYS A 870 22.68 3.19 -30.97
CA LYS A 870 23.71 3.50 -31.96
C LYS A 870 24.90 4.14 -31.25
N VAL A 871 26.07 3.53 -31.38
CA VAL A 871 27.34 4.11 -30.94
C VAL A 871 28.10 4.58 -32.18
N ALA A 872 28.54 5.83 -32.20
CA ALA A 872 29.18 6.47 -33.35
C ALA A 872 30.50 7.11 -32.95
N ARG A 873 31.47 7.13 -33.87
CA ARG A 873 32.75 7.81 -33.72
C ARG A 873 32.98 8.90 -34.76
N THR A 874 33.69 9.94 -34.36
CA THR A 874 34.32 10.97 -35.22
C THR A 874 35.83 10.98 -35.00
N GLY A 875 36.61 11.58 -35.90
CA GLY A 875 38.08 11.49 -35.89
C GLY A 875 38.59 10.30 -36.71
N ASP A 876 39.71 9.72 -36.29
CA ASP A 876 40.33 8.61 -37.03
C ASP A 876 39.42 7.36 -37.08
N THR A 877 39.35 6.76 -38.28
CA THR A 877 38.60 5.54 -38.54
C THR A 877 39.46 4.43 -39.15
N SER A 878 40.77 4.62 -39.23
CA SER A 878 41.74 3.70 -39.83
C SER A 878 41.62 2.28 -39.23
N GLU A 879 41.64 2.20 -37.91
CA GLU A 879 41.61 0.98 -37.11
C GLU A 879 40.20 0.67 -36.54
N PRO A 880 39.89 -0.60 -36.17
CA PRO A 880 38.70 -0.93 -35.40
C PRO A 880 38.80 -0.31 -34.00
N LEU A 881 37.67 0.08 -33.43
CA LEU A 881 37.59 0.73 -32.11
C LEU A 881 36.64 -0.03 -31.19
N ALA A 882 37.18 -0.63 -30.13
CA ALA A 882 36.40 -1.24 -29.07
C ALA A 882 35.97 -0.17 -28.06
N VAL A 883 34.68 0.16 -28.03
CA VAL A 883 34.12 1.16 -27.13
C VAL A 883 33.48 0.45 -25.95
N GLN A 884 33.98 0.73 -24.75
CA GLN A 884 33.45 0.20 -23.51
C GLN A 884 32.25 1.03 -23.06
N TYR A 885 31.28 0.37 -22.45
CA TYR A 885 30.14 1.03 -21.85
C TYR A 885 29.69 0.28 -20.60
N VAL A 886 29.18 1.04 -19.64
CA VAL A 886 28.53 0.51 -18.45
C VAL A 886 27.03 0.63 -18.61
N VAL A 887 26.30 -0.29 -17.99
CA VAL A 887 24.85 -0.27 -17.94
C VAL A 887 24.45 -0.25 -16.47
N ARG A 888 23.63 0.73 -16.09
CA ARG A 888 23.15 0.98 -14.72
C ARG A 888 21.64 1.09 -14.75
N GLY A 889 20.92 0.80 -13.68
CA GLY A 889 19.46 0.95 -13.73
C GLY A 889 18.73 0.06 -12.76
N ALA A 890 17.43 0.33 -12.64
CA ALA A 890 16.50 -0.64 -12.06
C ALA A 890 16.42 -1.88 -12.96
N ALA A 891 16.35 -1.67 -14.27
CA ALA A 891 16.39 -2.76 -15.24
C ALA A 891 17.80 -3.39 -15.31
N ARG A 892 17.89 -4.64 -14.88
CA ARG A 892 19.06 -5.49 -14.75
C ARG A 892 19.45 -6.13 -16.07
N ASN A 893 20.72 -5.96 -16.41
CA ASN A 893 21.32 -6.49 -17.63
C ASN A 893 21.30 -8.03 -17.65
N GLY A 894 20.61 -8.62 -18.64
CA GLY A 894 20.48 -10.07 -18.77
C GLY A 894 19.29 -10.67 -18.02
N LEU A 895 18.60 -9.89 -17.17
CA LEU A 895 17.37 -10.31 -16.49
C LEU A 895 16.14 -9.68 -17.14
N ASP A 896 16.11 -8.35 -17.29
CA ASP A 896 14.93 -7.59 -17.77
C ASP A 896 15.07 -7.26 -19.26
N TYR A 897 16.29 -7.31 -19.78
CA TYR A 897 16.58 -7.23 -21.21
C TYR A 897 17.77 -8.11 -21.59
N VAL A 898 17.90 -8.34 -22.90
CA VAL A 898 18.99 -9.14 -23.47
C VAL A 898 20.36 -8.70 -22.94
N GLN A 899 21.16 -9.68 -22.53
CA GLN A 899 22.49 -9.42 -21.99
C GLN A 899 23.34 -8.60 -22.96
N LEU A 900 23.69 -7.39 -22.53
CA LEU A 900 24.60 -6.49 -23.20
C LEU A 900 26.04 -6.80 -22.74
N PRO A 901 27.00 -6.98 -23.68
CA PRO A 901 28.34 -7.48 -23.38
C PRO A 901 29.30 -6.47 -22.72
N GLY A 902 28.88 -5.22 -22.48
CA GLY A 902 29.72 -4.15 -21.93
C GLY A 902 30.75 -3.55 -22.91
N VAL A 903 30.84 -4.07 -24.13
CA VAL A 903 31.73 -3.57 -25.18
C VAL A 903 31.05 -3.60 -26.55
N VAL A 904 31.25 -2.54 -27.34
CA VAL A 904 30.79 -2.45 -28.73
C VAL A 904 31.96 -2.11 -29.65
N GLU A 905 32.22 -2.98 -30.62
CA GLU A 905 33.23 -2.73 -31.64
C GLU A 905 32.65 -1.89 -32.79
N ILE A 906 33.28 -0.76 -33.08
CA ILE A 906 33.11 -0.02 -34.33
C ILE A 906 34.20 -0.50 -35.31
N PRO A 907 33.86 -1.25 -36.38
CA PRO A 907 34.87 -1.82 -37.27
C PRO A 907 35.73 -0.75 -37.95
N ALA A 908 36.91 -1.17 -38.43
CA ALA A 908 37.78 -0.35 -39.27
C ALA A 908 37.00 0.28 -40.43
N ARG A 909 37.26 1.55 -40.69
CA ARG A 909 36.64 2.39 -41.73
C ARG A 909 35.13 2.58 -41.58
N LYS A 910 34.54 2.21 -40.43
CA LYS A 910 33.15 2.50 -40.07
C LYS A 910 33.08 3.62 -39.03
N LYS A 911 32.01 4.41 -39.12
CA LYS A 911 31.72 5.53 -38.21
C LYS A 911 30.72 5.19 -37.11
N SER A 912 30.13 4.00 -37.12
CA SER A 912 29.17 3.60 -36.09
C SER A 912 28.93 2.10 -36.04
N ALA A 913 28.57 1.61 -34.86
CA ALA A 913 28.02 0.29 -34.59
C ALA A 913 26.62 0.41 -33.94
N LYS A 914 25.89 -0.69 -33.87
CA LYS A 914 24.56 -0.74 -33.24
C LYS A 914 24.49 -1.93 -32.29
N LEU A 915 24.05 -1.67 -31.06
CA LEU A 915 23.65 -2.67 -30.08
C LEU A 915 22.14 -2.89 -30.22
N ALA A 916 21.73 -4.16 -30.23
CA ALA A 916 20.31 -4.53 -30.23
C ALA A 916 19.86 -4.75 -28.78
N LEU A 917 18.80 -4.05 -28.39
CA LEU A 917 18.21 -4.12 -27.06
C LEU A 917 16.80 -4.68 -27.17
N ARG A 918 16.47 -5.69 -26.37
CA ARG A 918 15.14 -6.31 -26.32
C ARG A 918 14.81 -6.63 -24.87
N ALA A 919 13.71 -6.08 -24.37
CA ALA A 919 13.15 -6.37 -23.05
C ALA A 919 12.52 -7.77 -23.00
N PHE A 920 12.43 -8.37 -21.83
CA PHE A 920 11.98 -9.74 -21.62
C PHE A 920 10.59 -9.77 -20.97
N PRO A 921 9.50 -10.01 -21.72
CA PRO A 921 8.17 -10.13 -21.13
C PRO A 921 8.09 -11.36 -20.23
N ASP A 922 7.95 -11.15 -18.93
CA ASP A 922 7.91 -12.22 -17.92
C ASP A 922 6.51 -12.41 -17.31
N GLY A 923 5.66 -11.38 -17.37
CA GLY A 923 4.28 -11.39 -16.90
C GLY A 923 4.12 -11.06 -15.41
N LEU A 924 5.16 -10.53 -14.77
CA LEU A 924 5.08 -9.87 -13.46
C LEU A 924 4.71 -8.39 -13.64
N ALA A 925 4.15 -7.77 -12.60
CA ALA A 925 3.91 -6.33 -12.58
C ALA A 925 5.05 -5.68 -11.79
N GLU A 926 5.94 -4.98 -12.49
CA GLU A 926 7.19 -4.45 -11.95
C GLU A 926 7.25 -2.91 -12.06
N GLY A 927 6.34 -2.32 -12.85
CA GLY A 927 6.31 -0.88 -13.09
C GLY A 927 7.27 -0.43 -14.19
N VAL A 928 7.53 0.88 -14.28
CA VAL A 928 8.47 1.41 -15.27
C VAL A 928 9.89 1.34 -14.70
N GLU A 929 10.69 0.45 -15.26
CA GLU A 929 12.10 0.37 -14.91
C GLU A 929 12.93 1.24 -15.84
N THR A 930 14.09 1.72 -15.39
CA THR A 930 14.99 2.49 -16.25
C THR A 930 16.38 1.89 -16.20
N PHE A 931 17.09 1.93 -17.32
CA PHE A 931 18.54 1.78 -17.32
C PHE A 931 19.20 2.89 -18.12
N THR A 932 20.42 3.21 -17.73
CA THR A 932 21.33 4.10 -18.41
C THR A 932 22.46 3.30 -19.01
N LEU A 933 22.76 3.54 -20.29
CA LEU A 933 24.00 3.12 -20.91
C LEU A 933 24.91 4.33 -21.04
N GLU A 934 26.10 4.23 -20.46
CA GLU A 934 27.11 5.27 -20.49
C GLU A 934 28.39 4.73 -21.11
N LEU A 935 28.89 5.41 -22.15
CA LEU A 935 30.18 5.13 -22.75
C LEU A 935 31.28 5.53 -21.76
N VAL A 936 32.19 4.61 -21.48
CA VAL A 936 33.31 4.84 -20.58
C VAL A 936 34.50 5.34 -21.41
N PRO A 937 35.30 6.30 -20.92
CA PRO A 937 36.60 6.62 -21.52
C PRO A 937 37.45 5.35 -21.67
N GLY A 938 38.24 5.26 -22.74
CA GLY A 938 39.11 4.10 -22.94
C GLY A 938 40.28 4.40 -23.85
N ASP A 939 41.19 3.44 -23.93
CA ASP A 939 42.41 3.58 -24.71
C ASP A 939 42.10 3.81 -26.19
N GLY A 940 42.64 4.89 -26.74
CA GLY A 940 42.49 5.22 -28.16
C GLY A 940 41.18 5.95 -28.52
N TYR A 941 40.36 6.41 -27.57
CA TYR A 941 39.21 7.28 -27.85
C TYR A 941 38.80 8.19 -26.67
N GLN A 942 38.11 9.28 -26.98
CA GLN A 942 37.41 10.15 -26.03
C GLN A 942 35.90 9.91 -26.10
N THR A 943 35.19 10.16 -25.00
CA THR A 943 33.72 10.26 -25.00
C THR A 943 33.27 11.70 -25.29
N SER A 944 32.20 11.86 -26.06
CA SER A 944 31.54 13.16 -26.28
C SER A 944 30.56 13.51 -25.16
N LEU A 945 30.04 14.75 -25.17
CA LEU A 945 28.90 15.16 -24.33
C LEU A 945 27.62 14.32 -24.53
N PHE A 946 27.53 13.55 -25.61
CA PHE A 946 26.44 12.60 -25.86
C PHE A 946 26.90 11.16 -25.56
N SER A 947 27.58 10.94 -24.43
CA SER A 947 28.10 9.63 -24.00
C SER A 947 27.12 8.80 -23.19
N LYS A 948 25.99 9.38 -22.77
CA LYS A 948 25.01 8.74 -21.89
C LYS A 948 23.62 8.73 -22.54
N VAL A 949 22.92 7.61 -22.44
CA VAL A 949 21.50 7.48 -22.81
C VAL A 949 20.73 6.74 -21.74
N ALA A 950 19.59 7.29 -21.33
CA ALA A 950 18.61 6.59 -20.50
C ALA A 950 17.54 5.95 -21.38
N VAL A 951 17.14 4.74 -21.01
CA VAL A 951 16.05 3.99 -21.63
C VAL A 951 15.12 3.50 -20.53
N ALA A 952 13.87 3.91 -20.58
CA ALA A 952 12.79 3.37 -19.77
C ALA A 952 12.24 2.09 -20.41
N ILE A 953 12.03 1.06 -19.61
CA ILE A 953 11.34 -0.19 -19.96
C ILE A 953 9.95 -0.11 -19.34
N GLU A 954 8.95 0.01 -20.19
CA GLU A 954 7.55 0.00 -19.76
C GLU A 954 7.01 -1.43 -19.74
N ASP A 955 6.36 -1.78 -18.63
CA ASP A 955 5.75 -3.08 -18.33
C ASP A 955 4.72 -3.58 -19.38
N GLU A 956 4.51 -4.90 -19.44
CA GLU A 956 3.47 -5.50 -20.27
C GLU A 956 2.06 -5.24 -19.70
N LYS A 957 1.13 -4.77 -20.54
CA LYS A 957 -0.24 -4.51 -20.09
C LYS A 957 -0.86 -5.79 -19.50
N PRO A 958 -1.51 -5.72 -18.32
CA PRO A 958 -2.11 -6.89 -17.69
C PRO A 958 -3.16 -7.52 -18.61
N LYS A 959 -3.20 -8.85 -18.64
CA LYS A 959 -4.25 -9.58 -19.36
C LYS A 959 -5.59 -9.28 -18.69
N LYS A 960 -6.51 -8.64 -19.43
CA LYS A 960 -7.92 -8.58 -19.03
C LYS A 960 -8.42 -10.00 -18.78
N ARG A 961 -8.91 -10.29 -17.58
CA ARG A 961 -9.65 -11.53 -17.31
C ARG A 961 -10.84 -11.58 -18.28
N PRO A 962 -11.12 -12.72 -18.94
CA PRO A 962 -12.35 -12.86 -19.69
C PRO A 962 -13.53 -12.66 -18.73
N ARG A 963 -14.51 -11.88 -19.21
CA ARG A 963 -15.68 -11.39 -18.46
C ARG A 963 -16.43 -12.47 -17.71
#